data_AF-A0A151Y5C6-F1
#
_entry.id   AF-A0A151Y5C6-F1
#
_cell.length_a   1.000
_cell.length_b   1.000
_cell.length_c   1.000
_cell.angle_alpha   90.00
_cell.angle_beta   90.00
_cell.angle_gamma   90.00
#
_symmetry.space_group_name_H-M   'P 1'
#
loop_
_entity.id
_entity.type
_entity.pdbx_description
1 polymer ?
#
loop_
_entity_poly.entity_id
_entity_poly.type
_entity_poly.pdbx_seq_one_letter_code
_entity_poly.pdbx_strand_id
1 'polypeptide(L)'
;MALQPLKEIPEWWELCTRYRYDIYAFAVEALGITPTWQQELLFESIAFDGSRTSVASGHGCFGKGTKIRLANGKWKRVEKITIKDAVLGSDGITPREVISTVTGWQDLYRFEYENGKSHVYNKSHILCLISLETKNGWKAGDTMEVLVSKWLEWPEETKRQFAAYELKHKKYIPVRIERAVSLGEGEYFGFMLDGDSTFLTADGMVHHNTGKTASAGVVALWHLLFFDESIMMFTAPQIGQLKKQVWKEISINLARLKNGPLAWLADYVGFQSELVYIKGSKEKWYVFAKTAPKHQPTNLAGNHGDNYMVWVDEASGVADEVLDVAFGALTHEDNRAVMTSQPTRNAGMFYETHHTLSHRSGGVWTALTFNGEESPLVSKQSLAEQRQKYGSRDDPQYQIRVLGQFPDRADEFLITKRQAEDMYCGASIFTEHIFGYVITVDVGGGVGRDDSVIAVSKVWGEAQWGDRARRVEVVDIPLCKNRDDITELFAKIHECILKYPNATLVVDDNGAGKGLGQLLKKNGIWYMPVHWGGACFNNDNRKEYVNKRALAYVGLYRAVEQGRFKIKTIKFKIKVQAQIIKIPYTFDEHSRYKIFSKDEMKRMGIKSPDLGDVFAFLFLENVFYTEAYENVAVLDESPEAQEQAARKSRFSQLKEAAEKEFGKDGNK
;
A
#
# COMPACT_ATOMS: atom_id res chain seq x y z
N MET A 1 -49.16 -16.46 4.66
CA MET A 1 -48.97 -17.89 4.96
C MET A 1 -47.52 -18.08 5.38
N ALA A 2 -47.23 -18.91 6.37
CA ALA A 2 -45.85 -19.26 6.68
C ALA A 2 -45.25 -20.05 5.50
N LEU A 3 -44.00 -19.75 5.14
CA LEU A 3 -43.28 -20.54 4.13
C LEU A 3 -43.10 -21.96 4.65
N GLN A 4 -43.23 -22.95 3.77
CA GLN A 4 -42.86 -24.33 4.07
C GLN A 4 -41.36 -24.40 4.43
N PRO A 5 -40.91 -25.27 5.34
CA PRO A 5 -39.49 -25.44 5.62
C PRO A 5 -38.69 -25.75 4.34
N LEU A 6 -37.58 -25.03 4.12
CA LEU A 6 -36.77 -25.13 2.89
C LEU A 6 -36.35 -26.57 2.55
N LYS A 7 -36.01 -27.36 3.58
CA LYS A 7 -35.61 -28.77 3.47
C LYS A 7 -36.70 -29.72 2.94
N GLU A 8 -37.96 -29.30 2.99
CA GLU A 8 -39.11 -30.09 2.52
C GLU A 8 -39.44 -29.79 1.05
N ILE A 9 -38.69 -28.90 0.39
CA ILE A 9 -38.87 -28.49 -1.00
C ILE A 9 -37.90 -29.32 -1.88
N PRO A 10 -38.39 -30.25 -2.72
CA PRO A 10 -37.54 -31.08 -3.58
C PRO A 10 -36.61 -30.26 -4.49
N GLU A 11 -37.12 -29.16 -5.04
CA GLU A 11 -36.39 -28.26 -5.93
C GLU A 11 -35.17 -27.65 -5.22
N TRP A 12 -35.21 -27.44 -3.90
CA TRP A 12 -34.05 -26.97 -3.14
C TRP A 12 -32.90 -27.98 -3.19
N TRP A 13 -33.19 -29.29 -3.07
CA TRP A 13 -32.17 -30.33 -3.14
C TRP A 13 -31.54 -30.46 -4.52
N GLU A 14 -32.30 -30.20 -5.59
CA GLU A 14 -31.75 -30.10 -6.95
C GLU A 14 -30.76 -28.95 -7.07
N LEU A 15 -31.10 -27.78 -6.49
CA LEU A 15 -30.19 -26.63 -6.46
C LEU A 15 -28.96 -26.89 -5.59
N CYS A 16 -29.09 -27.57 -4.45
CA CYS A 16 -27.95 -28.01 -3.65
C CYS A 16 -27.03 -28.91 -4.48
N THR A 17 -27.58 -29.85 -5.25
CA THR A 17 -26.78 -30.71 -6.15
C THR A 17 -26.04 -29.88 -7.21
N ARG A 18 -26.67 -28.82 -7.74
CA ARG A 18 -26.07 -27.95 -8.77
C ARG A 18 -24.97 -27.04 -8.23
N TYR A 19 -25.19 -26.38 -7.10
CA TYR A 19 -24.40 -25.23 -6.68
C TYR A 19 -23.52 -25.48 -5.46
N ARG A 20 -23.76 -26.53 -4.66
CA ARG A 20 -23.00 -26.79 -3.42
C ARG A 20 -21.50 -26.97 -3.67
N TYR A 21 -21.08 -27.46 -4.82
CA TYR A 21 -19.66 -27.65 -5.16
C TYR A 21 -19.23 -26.83 -6.39
N ASP A 22 -20.03 -25.81 -6.74
CA ASP A 22 -19.77 -24.95 -7.89
C ASP A 22 -20.19 -23.50 -7.57
N ILE A 23 -19.37 -22.84 -6.74
CA ILE A 23 -19.56 -21.43 -6.37
C ILE A 23 -19.50 -20.53 -7.61
N TYR A 24 -18.69 -20.90 -8.61
CA TYR A 24 -18.59 -20.16 -9.86
C TYR A 24 -19.92 -20.19 -10.62
N ALA A 25 -20.52 -21.36 -10.82
CA ALA A 25 -21.84 -21.47 -11.44
C ALA A 25 -22.89 -20.72 -10.64
N PHE A 26 -22.86 -20.76 -9.30
CA PHE A 26 -23.78 -19.94 -8.51
C PHE A 26 -23.60 -18.44 -8.78
N ALA A 27 -22.36 -17.95 -8.79
CA ALA A 27 -22.06 -16.55 -9.05
C ALA A 27 -22.54 -16.11 -10.45
N VAL A 28 -22.30 -16.93 -11.47
CA VAL A 28 -22.66 -16.62 -12.86
C VAL A 28 -24.16 -16.80 -13.12
N GLU A 29 -24.70 -17.97 -12.80
CA GLU A 29 -26.05 -18.40 -13.18
C GLU A 29 -27.12 -17.78 -12.28
N ALA A 30 -26.89 -17.76 -10.97
CA ALA A 30 -27.89 -17.27 -10.01
C ALA A 30 -27.76 -15.78 -9.71
N LEU A 31 -26.53 -15.26 -9.67
CA LEU A 31 -26.26 -13.86 -9.31
C LEU A 31 -25.93 -12.95 -10.51
N GLY A 32 -25.67 -13.51 -11.70
CA GLY A 32 -25.32 -12.72 -12.89
C GLY A 32 -23.97 -12.02 -12.79
N ILE A 33 -23.04 -12.57 -12.01
CA ILE A 33 -21.69 -12.02 -11.79
C ILE A 33 -20.74 -12.60 -12.84
N THR A 34 -19.75 -11.83 -13.28
CA THR A 34 -18.63 -12.36 -14.07
C THR A 34 -17.37 -12.37 -13.20
N PRO A 35 -17.02 -13.50 -12.56
CA PRO A 35 -15.84 -13.57 -11.69
C PRO A 35 -14.53 -13.40 -12.48
N THR A 36 -13.56 -12.71 -11.90
CA THR A 36 -12.17 -12.75 -12.39
C THR A 36 -11.53 -14.11 -12.13
N TRP A 37 -10.44 -14.45 -12.83
CA TRP A 37 -9.70 -15.70 -12.57
C TRP A 37 -9.19 -15.82 -11.12
N GLN A 38 -8.87 -14.71 -10.45
CA GLN A 38 -8.49 -14.71 -9.04
C GLN A 38 -9.69 -15.07 -8.14
N GLN A 39 -10.90 -14.63 -8.50
CA GLN A 39 -12.12 -14.99 -7.77
C GLN A 39 -12.52 -16.45 -8.07
N GLU A 40 -12.34 -16.91 -9.30
CA GLU A 40 -12.53 -18.29 -9.70
C GLU A 40 -11.64 -19.25 -8.89
N LEU A 41 -10.33 -18.97 -8.79
CA LEU A 41 -9.42 -19.75 -7.94
C LEU A 41 -9.83 -19.77 -6.47
N LEU A 42 -10.31 -18.64 -5.94
CA LEU A 42 -10.83 -18.57 -4.58
C LEU A 42 -12.10 -19.40 -4.40
N PHE A 43 -12.99 -19.39 -5.39
CA PHE A 43 -14.22 -20.17 -5.38
C PHE A 43 -13.93 -21.66 -5.44
N GLU A 44 -13.07 -22.10 -6.36
CA GLU A 44 -12.64 -23.50 -6.49
C GLU A 44 -11.95 -24.02 -5.22
N SER A 45 -11.10 -23.20 -4.58
CA SER A 45 -10.40 -23.61 -3.37
C SER A 45 -11.32 -23.77 -2.15
N ILE A 46 -12.53 -23.20 -2.19
CA ILE A 46 -13.53 -23.29 -1.12
C ILE A 46 -14.55 -24.41 -1.38
N ALA A 47 -14.87 -24.68 -2.64
CA ALA A 47 -16.01 -25.49 -3.10
C ALA A 47 -15.81 -27.02 -2.96
N PHE A 48 -15.20 -27.48 -1.87
CA PHE A 48 -15.14 -28.89 -1.48
C PHE A 48 -15.23 -29.04 0.05
N ASP A 49 -15.56 -30.24 0.51
CA ASP A 49 -15.73 -30.53 1.94
C ASP A 49 -14.39 -30.46 2.69
N GLY A 50 -14.40 -29.89 3.89
CA GLY A 50 -13.18 -29.78 4.69
C GLY A 50 -12.20 -28.71 4.22
N SER A 51 -12.58 -27.86 3.25
CA SER A 51 -11.64 -26.93 2.61
C SER A 51 -10.98 -25.96 3.59
N ARG A 52 -9.69 -25.70 3.37
CA ARG A 52 -8.89 -24.72 4.13
C ARG A 52 -8.17 -23.84 3.12
N THR A 53 -8.61 -22.59 2.98
CA THR A 53 -8.07 -21.65 1.98
C THR A 53 -7.40 -20.46 2.66
N SER A 54 -6.22 -20.08 2.19
CA SER A 54 -5.59 -18.82 2.59
C SER A 54 -5.19 -17.98 1.37
N VAL A 55 -5.33 -16.66 1.46
CA VAL A 55 -5.08 -15.70 0.35
C VAL A 55 -4.27 -14.48 0.79
N ALA A 56 -3.20 -14.17 0.06
CA ALA A 56 -2.39 -12.94 0.22
C ALA A 56 -2.56 -11.93 -0.97
N SER A 57 -2.74 -10.58 -0.79
CA SER A 57 -3.12 -9.63 -1.92
C SER A 57 -3.03 -8.05 -1.76
N GLY A 58 -3.17 -7.21 -2.87
CA GLY A 58 -3.07 -5.67 -3.01
C GLY A 58 -4.33 -4.77 -3.46
N HIS A 59 -4.26 -3.49 -4.01
CA HIS A 59 -5.38 -2.43 -4.22
C HIS A 59 -5.55 -1.68 -5.66
N GLY A 60 -6.64 -0.89 -6.05
CA GLY A 60 -6.93 -0.18 -7.41
C GLY A 60 -7.77 1.22 -7.53
N CYS A 61 -7.84 2.03 -8.68
CA CYS A 61 -8.16 3.57 -8.80
C CYS A 61 -8.58 4.37 -10.18
N PHE A 62 -8.75 5.76 -10.26
CA PHE A 62 -9.15 6.70 -11.44
C PHE A 62 -8.16 7.85 -11.84
N GLY A 63 -8.33 8.73 -12.88
CA GLY A 63 -7.47 9.90 -13.27
C GLY A 63 -7.79 11.33 -12.69
N LYS A 64 -6.80 12.28 -12.66
CA LYS A 64 -6.91 13.65 -12.05
C LYS A 64 -8.04 14.53 -12.60
N GLY A 65 -8.67 15.32 -11.72
CA GLY A 65 -9.61 16.37 -12.10
C GLY A 65 -11.03 15.90 -12.38
N THR A 66 -11.25 14.58 -12.44
CA THR A 66 -12.57 13.93 -12.54
C THR A 66 -13.51 14.46 -11.46
N LYS A 67 -14.69 14.94 -11.86
CA LYS A 67 -15.67 15.50 -10.92
C LYS A 67 -16.62 14.41 -10.45
N ILE A 68 -16.60 14.12 -9.16
CA ILE A 68 -17.43 13.12 -8.51
C ILE A 68 -18.67 13.79 -7.94
N ARG A 69 -19.86 13.20 -8.13
CA ARG A 69 -21.11 13.71 -7.57
C ARG A 69 -21.15 13.37 -6.08
N LEU A 70 -21.33 14.38 -5.24
CA LEU A 70 -21.57 14.19 -3.81
C LEU A 70 -23.06 13.93 -3.54
N ALA A 71 -23.35 13.21 -2.47
CA ALA A 71 -24.72 12.92 -2.03
C ALA A 71 -25.55 14.18 -1.76
N ASN A 72 -24.90 15.27 -1.36
CA ASN A 72 -25.53 16.58 -1.15
C ASN A 72 -25.86 17.34 -2.46
N GLY A 73 -25.72 16.70 -3.61
CA GLY A 73 -25.99 17.27 -4.93
C GLY A 73 -24.89 18.18 -5.48
N LYS A 74 -23.86 18.51 -4.69
CA LYS A 74 -22.66 19.20 -5.18
C LYS A 74 -21.73 18.21 -5.88
N TRP A 75 -20.61 18.70 -6.37
CA TRP A 75 -19.54 17.86 -6.90
C TRP A 75 -18.20 18.26 -6.30
N LYS A 76 -17.26 17.32 -6.29
CA LYS A 76 -15.90 17.53 -5.84
C LYS A 76 -14.94 16.84 -6.82
N ARG A 77 -13.76 17.40 -7.01
CA ARG A 77 -12.74 16.72 -7.83
C ARG A 77 -12.20 15.51 -7.10
N VAL A 78 -11.88 14.45 -7.84
CA VAL A 78 -11.48 13.15 -7.28
C VAL A 78 -10.23 13.25 -6.41
N GLU A 79 -9.27 14.12 -6.75
CA GLU A 79 -8.08 14.39 -5.94
C GLU A 79 -8.37 15.16 -4.64
N LYS A 80 -9.60 15.66 -4.47
CA LYS A 80 -10.06 16.35 -3.27
C LYS A 80 -11.07 15.52 -2.47
N ILE A 81 -11.44 14.33 -2.94
CA ILE A 81 -12.30 13.42 -2.18
C ILE A 81 -11.53 12.94 -0.94
N THR A 82 -12.22 12.87 0.18
CA THR A 82 -11.73 12.47 1.50
C THR A 82 -12.71 11.52 2.15
N ILE A 83 -12.28 10.82 3.19
CA ILE A 83 -13.13 9.91 3.98
C ILE A 83 -14.30 10.60 4.72
N LYS A 84 -14.40 11.93 4.65
CA LYS A 84 -15.51 12.71 5.22
C LYS A 84 -16.59 13.01 4.19
N ASP A 85 -16.35 12.65 2.93
CA ASP A 85 -17.28 12.90 1.84
C ASP A 85 -18.20 11.68 1.65
N ALA A 86 -19.42 11.93 1.21
CA ALA A 86 -20.33 10.90 0.69
C ALA A 86 -20.65 11.22 -0.77
N VAL A 87 -20.49 10.25 -1.65
CA VAL A 87 -20.79 10.34 -3.09
C VAL A 87 -22.22 9.87 -3.37
N LEU A 88 -22.76 10.21 -4.54
CA LEU A 88 -24.09 9.77 -4.95
C LEU A 88 -23.98 8.44 -5.70
N GLY A 89 -24.71 7.42 -5.27
CA GLY A 89 -24.78 6.11 -5.94
C GLY A 89 -25.33 6.19 -7.35
N SER A 90 -25.08 5.14 -8.15
CA SER A 90 -25.53 5.02 -9.55
C SER A 90 -27.05 5.15 -9.75
N ASP A 91 -27.83 4.86 -8.71
CA ASP A 91 -29.28 5.05 -8.66
C ASP A 91 -29.72 6.53 -8.58
N GLY A 92 -28.78 7.45 -8.38
CA GLY A 92 -29.02 8.89 -8.26
C GLY A 92 -29.73 9.31 -6.99
N ILE A 93 -29.85 8.42 -6.00
CA ILE A 93 -30.63 8.64 -4.77
C ILE A 93 -29.78 8.30 -3.55
N THR A 94 -29.04 7.19 -3.56
CA THR A 94 -28.45 6.66 -2.34
C THR A 94 -27.08 7.29 -2.04
N PRO A 95 -26.88 7.92 -0.87
CA PRO A 95 -25.56 8.36 -0.44
C PRO A 95 -24.62 7.17 -0.21
N ARG A 96 -23.35 7.33 -0.59
CA ARG A 96 -22.27 6.35 -0.37
C ARG A 96 -21.08 7.03 0.32
N GLU A 97 -20.79 6.71 1.56
CA GLU A 97 -19.64 7.22 2.32
C GLU A 97 -18.32 6.74 1.73
N VAL A 98 -17.34 7.65 1.68
CA VAL A 98 -15.98 7.33 1.26
C VAL A 98 -15.23 6.69 2.42
N ILE A 99 -14.84 5.43 2.25
CA ILE A 99 -14.14 4.63 3.27
C ILE A 99 -12.63 4.91 3.24
N SER A 100 -12.05 5.06 2.06
CA SER A 100 -10.61 5.32 1.90
C SER A 100 -10.31 6.02 0.58
N THR A 101 -9.11 6.60 0.46
CA THR A 101 -8.64 7.27 -0.75
C THR A 101 -7.26 6.76 -1.17
N VAL A 102 -7.01 6.74 -2.47
CA VAL A 102 -5.80 6.21 -3.11
C VAL A 102 -5.33 7.19 -4.19
N THR A 103 -4.02 7.30 -4.38
CA THR A 103 -3.40 8.14 -5.43
C THR A 103 -2.28 7.33 -6.08
N GLY A 104 -2.08 7.51 -7.39
CA GLY A 104 -1.00 6.93 -8.19
C GLY A 104 -0.81 7.68 -9.51
N TRP A 105 -0.25 7.03 -10.52
CA TRP A 105 0.25 7.54 -11.81
C TRP A 105 0.15 6.40 -12.84
N GLN A 106 -0.67 6.56 -13.87
CA GLN A 106 -0.93 5.51 -14.85
C GLN A 106 -1.16 6.03 -16.28
N ASP A 107 -1.08 5.17 -17.29
CA ASP A 107 -1.47 5.46 -18.66
C ASP A 107 -2.92 5.88 -18.59
N LEU A 108 -3.13 7.16 -18.83
CA LEU A 108 -4.43 7.75 -18.82
C LEU A 108 -5.00 7.64 -20.23
N TYR A 109 -6.24 7.20 -20.32
CA TYR A 109 -7.00 7.16 -21.55
C TYR A 109 -8.18 8.10 -21.38
N ARG A 110 -8.27 9.09 -22.27
CA ARG A 110 -9.45 9.93 -22.39
C ARG A 110 -10.47 9.21 -23.25
N PHE A 111 -11.55 8.77 -22.64
CA PHE A 111 -12.71 8.25 -23.35
C PHE A 111 -13.58 9.44 -23.72
N GLU A 112 -13.83 9.61 -25.02
CA GLU A 112 -14.70 10.63 -25.58
C GLU A 112 -16.01 9.97 -26.02
N TYR A 113 -17.12 10.62 -25.69
CA TYR A 113 -18.47 10.07 -25.88
C TYR A 113 -19.28 10.90 -26.87
N GLU A 114 -20.28 10.29 -27.48
CA GLU A 114 -21.12 10.92 -28.52
C GLU A 114 -21.87 12.18 -28.04
N ASN A 115 -22.07 12.32 -26.72
CA ASN A 115 -22.70 13.48 -26.12
C ASN A 115 -21.72 14.63 -25.82
N GLY A 116 -20.49 14.57 -26.33
CA GLY A 116 -19.43 15.57 -26.17
C GLY A 116 -18.74 15.56 -24.81
N LYS A 117 -19.10 14.64 -23.91
CA LYS A 117 -18.41 14.46 -22.62
C LYS A 117 -17.11 13.69 -22.82
N SER A 118 -16.24 13.75 -21.82
CA SER A 118 -15.06 12.89 -21.78
C SER A 118 -14.65 12.59 -20.34
N HIS A 119 -14.18 11.38 -20.10
CA HIS A 119 -13.62 10.97 -18.82
C HIS A 119 -12.22 10.42 -19.01
N VAL A 120 -11.36 10.70 -18.05
CA VAL A 120 -9.99 10.23 -18.06
C VAL A 120 -9.88 9.09 -17.06
N TYR A 121 -9.61 7.91 -17.60
CA TYR A 121 -9.44 6.70 -16.82
C TYR A 121 -7.99 6.30 -16.83
N ASN A 122 -7.56 5.69 -15.75
CA ASN A 122 -6.35 4.91 -15.82
C ASN A 122 -6.65 3.57 -16.54
N LYS A 123 -5.64 2.97 -17.18
CA LYS A 123 -5.77 1.67 -17.87
C LYS A 123 -6.39 0.50 -17.06
N SER A 124 -6.48 0.57 -15.73
CA SER A 124 -7.03 -0.49 -14.86
C SER A 124 -8.34 -0.10 -14.22
N HIS A 125 -8.93 0.99 -14.69
CA HIS A 125 -10.24 1.43 -14.30
C HIS A 125 -11.30 0.46 -14.83
N ILE A 126 -12.32 0.17 -14.03
CA ILE A 126 -13.46 -0.68 -14.42
C ILE A 126 -14.53 0.23 -15.07
N LEU A 127 -14.72 0.07 -16.38
CA LEU A 127 -15.80 0.67 -17.15
C LEU A 127 -17.12 -0.04 -16.85
N CYS A 128 -18.16 0.74 -16.62
CA CYS A 128 -19.54 0.28 -16.58
C CYS A 128 -20.15 0.50 -17.97
N LEU A 129 -20.54 -0.58 -18.64
CA LEU A 129 -21.11 -0.55 -19.99
C LEU A 129 -22.52 -1.13 -20.03
N ILE A 130 -23.28 -0.75 -21.05
CA ILE A 130 -24.62 -1.25 -21.35
C ILE A 130 -24.68 -1.75 -22.80
N SER A 131 -25.32 -2.90 -23.02
CA SER A 131 -25.51 -3.44 -24.37
C SER A 131 -26.54 -2.61 -25.12
N LEU A 132 -26.19 -2.20 -26.34
CA LEU A 132 -27.08 -1.44 -27.23
C LEU A 132 -28.06 -2.32 -28.01
N GLU A 133 -27.70 -3.58 -28.20
CA GLU A 133 -28.43 -4.51 -29.06
C GLU A 133 -28.51 -5.90 -28.45
N THR A 134 -29.50 -6.67 -28.89
CA THR A 134 -29.66 -8.07 -28.48
C THR A 134 -28.85 -8.96 -29.42
N LYS A 135 -27.61 -9.26 -29.05
CA LYS A 135 -26.64 -9.98 -29.89
C LYS A 135 -25.60 -10.70 -29.03
N ASN A 136 -25.04 -11.81 -29.52
CA ASN A 136 -23.95 -12.55 -28.84
C ASN A 136 -24.29 -12.97 -27.40
N GLY A 137 -25.55 -13.33 -27.13
CA GLY A 137 -26.01 -13.73 -25.79
C GLY A 137 -26.40 -12.58 -24.86
N TRP A 138 -26.23 -11.32 -25.27
CA TRP A 138 -26.65 -10.13 -24.51
C TRP A 138 -28.00 -9.61 -24.98
N LYS A 139 -28.80 -9.04 -24.08
CA LYS A 139 -30.01 -8.28 -24.41
C LYS A 139 -29.72 -6.78 -24.39
N ALA A 140 -30.39 -6.02 -25.25
CA ALA A 140 -30.32 -4.56 -25.20
C ALA A 140 -30.76 -4.05 -23.80
N GLY A 141 -29.91 -3.25 -23.17
CA GLY A 141 -30.10 -2.77 -21.80
C GLY A 141 -29.36 -3.55 -20.71
N ASP A 142 -28.79 -4.73 -21.03
CA ASP A 142 -27.96 -5.47 -20.07
C ASP A 142 -26.68 -4.70 -19.75
N THR A 143 -26.31 -4.64 -18.47
CA THR A 143 -25.10 -3.96 -18.00
C THR A 143 -23.94 -4.94 -17.79
N MET A 144 -22.71 -4.49 -18.02
CA MET A 144 -21.48 -5.24 -17.74
C MET A 144 -20.37 -4.36 -17.21
N GLU A 145 -19.36 -4.99 -16.61
CA GLU A 145 -18.16 -4.33 -16.12
C GLU A 145 -16.93 -4.86 -16.86
N VAL A 146 -16.09 -3.97 -17.39
CA VAL A 146 -14.86 -4.34 -18.11
C VAL A 146 -13.74 -3.36 -17.81
N LEU A 147 -12.51 -3.84 -17.71
CA LEU A 147 -11.35 -2.97 -17.55
C LEU A 147 -11.08 -2.14 -18.82
N VAL A 148 -10.58 -0.92 -18.65
CA VAL A 148 -10.09 -0.09 -19.77
C VAL A 148 -9.06 -0.86 -20.61
N SER A 149 -8.11 -1.56 -19.98
CA SER A 149 -7.12 -2.40 -20.66
C SER A 149 -7.75 -3.46 -21.57
N LYS A 150 -8.78 -4.14 -21.10
CA LYS A 150 -9.49 -5.19 -21.85
C LYS A 150 -10.40 -4.64 -22.91
N TRP A 151 -11.09 -3.54 -22.63
CA TRP A 151 -11.89 -2.85 -23.63
C TRP A 151 -11.04 -2.37 -24.81
N LEU A 152 -9.82 -1.86 -24.55
CA LEU A 152 -8.90 -1.43 -25.60
C LEU A 152 -8.50 -2.57 -26.55
N GLU A 153 -8.38 -3.79 -26.02
CA GLU A 153 -8.06 -5.03 -26.76
C GLU A 153 -9.25 -5.59 -27.56
N TRP A 154 -10.48 -5.14 -27.31
CA TRP A 154 -11.66 -5.67 -27.97
C TRP A 154 -11.70 -5.38 -29.48
N PRO A 155 -12.27 -6.29 -30.29
CA PRO A 155 -12.62 -5.99 -31.68
C PRO A 155 -13.59 -4.80 -31.76
N GLU A 156 -13.47 -3.99 -32.82
CA GLU A 156 -14.34 -2.82 -33.03
C GLU A 156 -15.83 -3.17 -33.16
N GLU A 157 -16.16 -4.41 -33.53
CA GLU A 157 -17.54 -4.89 -33.51
C GLU A 157 -18.06 -5.04 -32.08
N THR A 158 -17.28 -5.66 -31.19
CA THR A 158 -17.61 -5.81 -29.76
C THR A 158 -17.69 -4.44 -29.08
N LYS A 159 -16.76 -3.53 -29.37
CA LYS A 159 -16.82 -2.15 -28.82
C LYS A 159 -18.10 -1.42 -29.25
N ARG A 160 -18.56 -1.61 -30.49
CA ARG A 160 -19.79 -0.97 -31.01
C ARG A 160 -21.08 -1.53 -30.39
N GLN A 161 -21.06 -2.76 -29.89
CA GLN A 161 -22.19 -3.36 -29.20
C GLN A 161 -22.45 -2.72 -27.83
N PHE A 162 -21.42 -2.18 -27.18
CA PHE A 162 -21.50 -1.66 -25.82
C PHE A 162 -21.28 -0.14 -25.75
N ALA A 163 -22.02 0.52 -24.87
CA ALA A 163 -21.90 1.94 -24.60
C ALA A 163 -21.62 2.18 -23.12
N ALA A 164 -20.99 3.30 -22.76
CA ALA A 164 -21.09 3.79 -21.39
C ALA A 164 -22.54 4.20 -21.12
N TYR A 165 -22.91 4.51 -19.89
CA TYR A 165 -24.26 4.97 -19.60
C TYR A 165 -24.30 6.02 -18.51
N GLU A 166 -25.27 6.92 -18.65
CA GLU A 166 -25.56 7.97 -17.69
C GLU A 166 -26.96 7.81 -17.11
N LEU A 167 -27.12 8.23 -15.86
CA LEU A 167 -28.43 8.36 -15.25
C LEU A 167 -29.04 9.72 -15.59
N LYS A 168 -30.15 9.71 -16.34
CA LYS A 168 -30.98 10.89 -16.63
C LYS A 168 -32.44 10.59 -16.35
N HIS A 169 -33.11 11.47 -15.60
CA HIS A 169 -34.52 11.31 -15.25
C HIS A 169 -34.85 9.91 -14.71
N LYS A 170 -33.96 9.35 -13.86
CA LYS A 170 -34.05 8.00 -13.28
C LYS A 170 -34.04 6.84 -14.29
N LYS A 171 -33.52 7.06 -15.49
CA LYS A 171 -33.29 6.02 -16.50
C LYS A 171 -31.83 6.01 -16.90
N TYR A 172 -31.29 4.81 -17.10
CA TYR A 172 -29.98 4.66 -17.72
C TYR A 172 -30.09 4.91 -19.21
N ILE A 173 -29.37 5.92 -19.67
CA ILE A 173 -29.31 6.30 -21.08
C ILE A 173 -27.92 5.87 -21.58
N PRO A 174 -27.86 4.95 -22.55
CA PRO A 174 -26.61 4.62 -23.20
C PRO A 174 -25.97 5.85 -23.84
N VAL A 175 -24.66 5.94 -23.76
CA VAL A 175 -23.83 6.97 -24.40
C VAL A 175 -22.66 6.27 -25.07
N ARG A 176 -22.66 6.25 -26.41
CA ARG A 176 -21.61 5.59 -27.17
C ARG A 176 -20.25 6.20 -26.88
N ILE A 177 -19.26 5.32 -26.76
CA ILE A 177 -17.84 5.67 -26.72
C ILE A 177 -17.39 5.88 -28.16
N GLU A 178 -17.04 7.11 -28.54
CA GLU A 178 -16.56 7.41 -29.90
C GLU A 178 -15.11 6.96 -30.07
N ARG A 179 -14.27 7.22 -29.07
CA ARG A 179 -12.87 6.83 -29.06
C ARG A 179 -12.25 6.88 -27.66
N ALA A 180 -11.19 6.11 -27.48
CA ALA A 180 -10.29 6.22 -26.34
C ALA A 180 -8.94 6.76 -26.83
N VAL A 181 -8.58 7.96 -26.39
CA VAL A 181 -7.32 8.63 -26.74
C VAL A 181 -6.31 8.38 -25.62
N SER A 182 -5.17 7.77 -25.93
CA SER A 182 -4.07 7.68 -24.96
C SER A 182 -3.54 9.10 -24.67
N LEU A 183 -3.48 9.45 -23.39
CA LEU A 183 -2.91 10.71 -22.90
C LEU A 183 -1.48 10.53 -22.39
N GLY A 184 -0.94 9.31 -22.46
CA GLY A 184 0.32 8.95 -21.80
C GLY A 184 0.17 8.82 -20.29
N GLU A 185 1.32 8.72 -19.62
CA GLU A 185 1.41 8.55 -18.18
C GLU A 185 0.93 9.79 -17.42
N GLY A 186 0.05 9.62 -16.43
CA GLY A 186 -0.45 10.73 -15.63
C GLY A 186 -1.04 10.34 -14.28
N GLU A 187 -1.07 11.29 -13.37
CA GLU A 187 -1.56 11.16 -12.00
C GLU A 187 -3.04 10.71 -11.95
N TYR A 188 -3.32 9.78 -11.05
CA TYR A 188 -4.60 9.12 -10.88
C TYR A 188 -4.98 9.14 -9.38
N PHE A 189 -6.26 9.25 -9.06
CA PHE A 189 -6.86 9.30 -7.72
C PHE A 189 -8.05 8.34 -7.67
N GLY A 190 -8.20 7.56 -6.60
CA GLY A 190 -9.31 6.64 -6.38
C GLY A 190 -9.82 6.72 -4.95
N PHE A 191 -10.95 6.10 -4.70
CA PHE A 191 -11.54 6.04 -3.37
C PHE A 191 -12.45 4.82 -3.25
N MET A 192 -12.59 4.30 -2.04
CA MET A 192 -13.50 3.18 -1.76
C MET A 192 -14.80 3.67 -1.13
N LEU A 193 -15.90 2.98 -1.42
CA LEU A 193 -17.24 3.36 -1.00
C LEU A 193 -17.88 2.30 -0.10
N ASP A 194 -18.69 2.75 0.86
CA ASP A 194 -19.73 1.91 1.45
C ASP A 194 -20.89 1.72 0.45
N GLY A 195 -21.79 0.76 0.69
CA GLY A 195 -22.86 0.43 -0.27
C GLY A 195 -22.38 0.04 -1.69
N ASP A 196 -23.27 -0.21 -2.65
CA ASP A 196 -22.90 -0.51 -4.05
C ASP A 196 -21.63 0.21 -4.55
N SER A 197 -20.69 -0.55 -5.11
CA SER A 197 -19.40 -0.06 -5.61
C SER A 197 -19.55 0.84 -6.83
N THR A 198 -20.78 1.00 -7.37
CA THR A 198 -21.11 1.95 -8.42
C THR A 198 -21.56 3.33 -7.93
N PHE A 199 -21.08 4.40 -8.58
CA PHE A 199 -21.40 5.78 -8.23
C PHE A 199 -21.48 6.71 -9.44
N LEU A 200 -22.02 7.92 -9.23
CA LEU A 200 -22.17 8.94 -10.26
C LEU A 200 -21.04 9.97 -10.27
N THR A 201 -20.55 10.28 -11.46
CA THR A 201 -19.81 11.53 -11.69
C THR A 201 -20.75 12.73 -11.77
N ALA A 202 -20.19 13.94 -11.68
CA ALA A 202 -20.96 15.18 -11.63
C ALA A 202 -21.91 15.38 -12.82
N ASP A 203 -21.57 14.79 -13.96
CA ASP A 203 -22.29 14.80 -15.22
C ASP A 203 -23.22 13.59 -15.41
N GLY A 204 -23.35 12.71 -14.41
CA GLY A 204 -24.33 11.63 -14.38
C GLY A 204 -23.87 10.29 -14.96
N MET A 205 -22.61 10.13 -15.37
CA MET A 205 -22.08 8.82 -15.80
C MET A 205 -21.86 7.87 -14.61
N VAL A 206 -21.95 6.56 -14.84
CA VAL A 206 -21.82 5.50 -13.82
C VAL A 206 -20.42 4.83 -13.85
N HIS A 207 -19.81 4.56 -12.67
CA HIS A 207 -18.45 4.00 -12.52
C HIS A 207 -18.28 3.06 -11.30
N HIS A 208 -17.23 2.19 -11.23
CA HIS A 208 -17.05 1.09 -10.22
C HIS A 208 -15.69 1.09 -9.41
N ASN A 209 -15.54 0.26 -8.33
CA ASN A 209 -14.40 0.11 -7.38
C ASN A 209 -14.03 -1.39 -7.00
N THR A 210 -12.87 -1.76 -6.38
CA THR A 210 -12.25 -3.16 -6.32
C THR A 210 -12.98 -4.30 -5.53
N GLY A 211 -12.69 -5.61 -5.80
CA GLY A 211 -13.58 -6.78 -5.54
C GLY A 211 -13.22 -8.00 -4.62
N LYS A 212 -12.31 -7.93 -3.63
CA LYS A 212 -12.09 -9.07 -2.68
C LYS A 212 -13.24 -9.29 -1.70
N THR A 213 -13.68 -8.21 -1.07
CA THR A 213 -14.86 -8.17 -0.20
C THR A 213 -16.11 -8.66 -0.94
N ALA A 214 -16.22 -8.37 -2.24
CA ALA A 214 -17.32 -8.86 -3.07
C ALA A 214 -17.41 -10.40 -3.10
N SER A 215 -16.26 -11.09 -3.10
CA SER A 215 -16.19 -12.56 -3.08
C SER A 215 -16.66 -13.12 -1.74
N ALA A 216 -16.34 -12.47 -0.63
CA ALA A 216 -16.82 -12.87 0.70
C ALA A 216 -18.35 -12.82 0.80
N GLY A 217 -18.99 -11.84 0.16
CA GLY A 217 -20.46 -11.76 0.10
C GLY A 217 -21.11 -12.87 -0.73
N VAL A 218 -20.48 -13.27 -1.84
CA VAL A 218 -20.96 -14.39 -2.68
C VAL A 218 -20.86 -15.70 -1.91
N VAL A 219 -19.70 -15.96 -1.29
CA VAL A 219 -19.46 -17.20 -0.53
C VAL A 219 -20.39 -17.29 0.69
N ALA A 220 -20.62 -16.18 1.39
CA ALA A 220 -21.56 -16.17 2.51
C ALA A 220 -22.99 -16.54 2.11
N LEU A 221 -23.46 -16.00 0.98
CA LEU A 221 -24.80 -16.31 0.48
C LEU A 221 -24.88 -17.75 -0.05
N TRP A 222 -23.84 -18.23 -0.74
CA TRP A 222 -23.73 -19.62 -1.20
C TRP A 222 -23.79 -20.62 -0.03
N HIS A 223 -22.96 -20.41 0.99
CA HIS A 223 -22.90 -21.30 2.14
C HIS A 223 -24.24 -21.32 2.89
N LEU A 224 -24.87 -20.14 3.05
CA LEU A 224 -26.19 -20.03 3.65
C LEU A 224 -27.27 -20.78 2.86
N LEU A 225 -27.23 -20.77 1.53
CA LEU A 225 -28.32 -21.30 0.71
C LEU A 225 -28.23 -22.80 0.41
N PHE A 226 -27.04 -23.38 0.33
CA PHE A 226 -26.84 -24.74 -0.19
C PHE A 226 -26.29 -25.73 0.84
N PHE A 227 -26.29 -25.36 2.12
CA PHE A 227 -25.92 -26.24 3.21
C PHE A 227 -26.96 -26.18 4.33
N ASP A 228 -27.55 -27.35 4.64
CA ASP A 228 -28.52 -27.45 5.73
C ASP A 228 -27.87 -27.02 7.05
N GLU A 229 -28.62 -26.25 7.84
CA GLU A 229 -28.16 -25.70 9.12
C GLU A 229 -26.77 -25.04 9.03
N SER A 230 -26.47 -24.36 7.90
CA SER A 230 -25.19 -23.70 7.71
C SER A 230 -24.96 -22.63 8.78
N ILE A 231 -23.80 -22.68 9.42
CA ILE A 231 -23.31 -21.62 10.29
C ILE A 231 -22.05 -21.03 9.66
N MET A 232 -22.03 -19.71 9.40
CA MET A 232 -20.83 -19.03 8.92
C MET A 232 -20.45 -17.85 9.82
N MET A 233 -19.19 -17.82 10.25
CA MET A 233 -18.64 -16.76 11.08
C MET A 233 -17.61 -15.93 10.32
N PHE A 234 -17.80 -14.61 10.31
CA PHE A 234 -16.77 -13.64 9.95
C PHE A 234 -16.01 -13.15 11.17
N THR A 235 -14.68 -13.03 11.07
CA THR A 235 -13.85 -12.39 12.10
C THR A 235 -12.69 -11.59 11.48
N ALA A 236 -12.19 -10.59 12.21
CA ALA A 236 -11.07 -9.72 11.84
C ALA A 236 -10.60 -8.93 13.08
N PRO A 237 -9.40 -8.30 13.04
CA PRO A 237 -8.96 -7.38 14.08
C PRO A 237 -9.96 -6.22 14.28
N GLN A 238 -10.50 -5.67 13.19
CA GLN A 238 -11.49 -4.60 13.20
C GLN A 238 -12.87 -5.05 12.69
N ILE A 239 -13.59 -5.83 13.51
CA ILE A 239 -14.86 -6.47 13.10
C ILE A 239 -15.93 -5.48 12.62
N GLY A 240 -16.00 -4.28 13.20
CA GLY A 240 -17.02 -3.29 12.85
C GLY A 240 -16.90 -2.82 11.40
N GLN A 241 -15.67 -2.74 10.89
CA GLN A 241 -15.40 -2.41 9.49
C GLN A 241 -15.72 -3.59 8.58
N LEU A 242 -15.19 -4.79 8.89
CA LEU A 242 -15.44 -5.99 8.09
C LEU A 242 -16.94 -6.26 7.93
N LYS A 243 -17.67 -6.21 9.04
CA LYS A 243 -19.10 -6.47 9.07
C LYS A 243 -19.88 -5.52 8.16
N LYS A 244 -19.60 -4.21 8.22
CA LYS A 244 -20.25 -3.24 7.32
C LYS A 244 -20.00 -3.58 5.85
N GLN A 245 -18.77 -3.95 5.51
CA GLN A 245 -18.36 -4.25 4.15
C GLN A 245 -18.99 -5.56 3.64
N VAL A 246 -18.92 -6.65 4.40
CA VAL A 246 -19.46 -7.95 4.02
C VAL A 246 -20.99 -7.97 4.00
N TRP A 247 -21.67 -7.36 4.98
CA TRP A 247 -23.14 -7.33 5.00
C TRP A 247 -23.71 -6.61 3.79
N LYS A 248 -23.06 -5.52 3.37
CA LYS A 248 -23.36 -4.83 2.12
C LYS A 248 -23.27 -5.79 0.93
N GLU A 249 -22.16 -6.52 0.78
CA GLU A 249 -21.97 -7.44 -0.34
C GLU A 249 -23.00 -8.58 -0.31
N ILE A 250 -23.31 -9.13 0.86
CA ILE A 250 -24.41 -10.09 1.02
C ILE A 250 -25.75 -9.47 0.58
N SER A 251 -26.02 -8.22 0.94
CA SER A 251 -27.25 -7.51 0.54
C SER A 251 -27.32 -7.30 -0.98
N ILE A 252 -26.21 -6.95 -1.63
CA ILE A 252 -26.12 -6.81 -3.09
C ILE A 252 -26.39 -8.15 -3.76
N ASN A 253 -25.76 -9.22 -3.29
CA ASN A 253 -25.95 -10.56 -3.86
C ASN A 253 -27.35 -11.11 -3.58
N LEU A 254 -27.94 -10.80 -2.43
CA LEU A 254 -29.33 -11.16 -2.14
C LEU A 254 -30.31 -10.40 -3.06
N ALA A 255 -30.03 -9.14 -3.37
CA ALA A 255 -30.81 -8.38 -4.35
C ALA A 255 -30.65 -8.95 -5.78
N ARG A 256 -29.44 -9.36 -6.17
CA ARG A 256 -29.18 -10.06 -7.44
C ARG A 256 -29.98 -11.37 -7.50
N LEU A 257 -29.90 -12.19 -6.45
CA LEU A 257 -30.66 -13.44 -6.34
C LEU A 257 -32.17 -13.20 -6.50
N LYS A 258 -32.70 -12.18 -5.80
CA LYS A 258 -34.12 -11.81 -5.86
C LYS A 258 -34.59 -11.40 -7.26
N ASN A 259 -33.71 -10.84 -8.08
CA ASN A 259 -34.01 -10.44 -9.45
C ASN A 259 -33.57 -11.49 -10.49
N GLY A 260 -32.94 -12.58 -10.03
CA GLY A 260 -32.38 -13.62 -10.86
C GLY A 260 -33.32 -14.83 -11.03
N PRO A 261 -32.82 -15.90 -11.67
CA PRO A 261 -33.62 -17.11 -11.94
C PRO A 261 -34.03 -17.85 -10.66
N LEU A 262 -33.35 -17.62 -9.54
CA LEU A 262 -33.60 -18.26 -8.24
C LEU A 262 -34.29 -17.32 -7.23
N ALA A 263 -35.08 -16.36 -7.71
CA ALA A 263 -35.73 -15.33 -6.89
C ALA A 263 -36.48 -15.86 -5.66
N TRP A 264 -37.09 -17.04 -5.78
CA TRP A 264 -37.86 -17.67 -4.70
C TRP A 264 -37.01 -18.02 -3.48
N LEU A 265 -35.71 -18.31 -3.65
CA LEU A 265 -34.80 -18.56 -2.52
C LEU A 265 -34.58 -17.31 -1.67
N ALA A 266 -34.61 -16.13 -2.28
CA ALA A 266 -34.41 -14.87 -1.56
C ALA A 266 -35.52 -14.65 -0.51
N ASP A 267 -36.72 -15.20 -0.71
CA ASP A 267 -37.82 -15.10 0.25
C ASP A 267 -37.56 -15.91 1.53
N TYR A 268 -36.66 -16.89 1.49
CA TYR A 268 -36.23 -17.66 2.67
C TYR A 268 -35.16 -16.95 3.48
N VAL A 269 -34.48 -15.95 2.92
CA VAL A 269 -33.39 -15.25 3.61
C VAL A 269 -33.94 -14.12 4.48
N GLY A 270 -33.68 -14.20 5.77
CA GLY A 270 -33.79 -13.10 6.72
C GLY A 270 -32.49 -12.31 6.76
N PHE A 271 -32.58 -10.98 6.68
CA PHE A 271 -31.41 -10.09 6.70
C PHE A 271 -31.56 -9.06 7.82
N GLN A 272 -30.62 -9.06 8.78
CA GLN A 272 -30.57 -8.15 9.92
C GLN A 272 -29.15 -7.59 10.08
N SER A 273 -29.01 -6.52 10.86
CA SER A 273 -27.72 -5.85 11.07
C SER A 273 -26.66 -6.76 11.67
N GLU A 274 -27.05 -7.70 12.54
CA GLU A 274 -26.12 -8.63 13.22
C GLU A 274 -26.07 -10.01 12.59
N LEU A 275 -27.07 -10.37 11.78
CA LEU A 275 -27.33 -11.75 11.40
C LEU A 275 -28.03 -11.84 10.04
N VAL A 276 -27.58 -12.76 9.18
CA VAL A 276 -28.30 -13.17 7.97
C VAL A 276 -28.66 -14.65 8.14
N TYR A 277 -29.90 -15.07 7.91
CA TYR A 277 -30.36 -16.40 8.35
C TYR A 277 -31.45 -16.98 7.45
N ILE A 278 -31.72 -18.27 7.56
CA ILE A 278 -32.89 -18.89 6.92
C ILE A 278 -34.12 -18.76 7.83
N LYS A 279 -35.20 -18.18 7.30
CA LYS A 279 -36.48 -18.01 8.01
C LYS A 279 -37.01 -19.38 8.46
N GLY A 280 -37.49 -19.44 9.71
CA GLY A 280 -37.90 -20.68 10.36
C GLY A 280 -36.76 -21.48 11.03
N SER A 281 -35.49 -21.14 10.76
CA SER A 281 -34.31 -21.85 11.30
C SER A 281 -33.24 -20.90 11.87
N LYS A 282 -33.63 -19.70 12.31
CA LYS A 282 -32.72 -18.63 12.75
C LYS A 282 -31.69 -19.04 13.80
N GLU A 283 -32.05 -19.95 14.72
CA GLU A 283 -31.20 -20.38 15.84
C GLU A 283 -30.04 -21.31 15.41
N LYS A 284 -30.09 -21.86 14.18
CA LYS A 284 -29.14 -22.89 13.71
C LYS A 284 -28.67 -22.73 12.26
N TRP A 285 -29.23 -21.79 11.50
CA TRP A 285 -28.89 -21.60 10.09
C TRP A 285 -28.68 -20.12 9.76
N TYR A 286 -27.43 -19.64 9.87
CA TYR A 286 -27.11 -18.22 9.82
C TYR A 286 -25.64 -17.87 9.51
N VAL A 287 -25.44 -16.63 9.08
CA VAL A 287 -24.17 -15.91 8.93
C VAL A 287 -24.10 -14.80 9.97
N PHE A 288 -22.98 -14.71 10.70
CA PHE A 288 -22.75 -13.71 11.74
C PHE A 288 -21.29 -13.26 11.77
N ALA A 289 -21.03 -12.18 12.51
CA ALA A 289 -19.69 -11.64 12.69
C ALA A 289 -19.37 -11.55 14.17
N LYS A 290 -18.17 -11.99 14.57
CA LYS A 290 -17.73 -11.98 15.97
C LYS A 290 -16.31 -11.47 16.10
N THR A 291 -16.09 -10.59 17.07
CA THR A 291 -14.77 -10.00 17.33
C THR A 291 -13.79 -11.05 17.83
N ALA A 292 -12.53 -10.88 17.48
CA ALA A 292 -11.37 -11.64 17.94
C ALA A 292 -10.52 -10.85 18.96
N PRO A 293 -11.03 -10.47 20.16
CA PRO A 293 -10.24 -9.68 21.10
C PRO A 293 -9.11 -10.53 21.69
N LYS A 294 -7.87 -10.04 21.54
CA LYS A 294 -6.64 -10.71 22.02
C LYS A 294 -6.69 -11.14 23.49
N HIS A 295 -7.44 -10.42 24.33
CA HIS A 295 -7.52 -10.70 25.78
C HIS A 295 -8.60 -11.71 26.18
N GLN A 296 -9.46 -12.14 25.26
CA GLN A 296 -10.55 -13.11 25.53
C GLN A 296 -10.78 -14.06 24.34
N PRO A 297 -9.78 -14.87 23.95
CA PRO A 297 -9.88 -15.76 22.79
C PRO A 297 -11.02 -16.80 22.92
N THR A 298 -11.34 -17.22 24.14
CA THR A 298 -12.45 -18.16 24.44
C THR A 298 -13.82 -17.67 23.98
N ASN A 299 -14.01 -16.38 23.72
CA ASN A 299 -15.29 -15.86 23.22
C ASN A 299 -15.64 -16.40 21.83
N LEU A 300 -14.68 -16.91 21.05
CA LEU A 300 -14.94 -17.53 19.75
C LEU A 300 -15.27 -19.03 19.85
N ALA A 301 -15.11 -19.63 21.02
CA ALA A 301 -15.39 -21.05 21.25
C ALA A 301 -16.91 -21.33 21.22
N GLY A 302 -17.28 -22.59 20.91
CA GLY A 302 -18.64 -23.10 21.00
C GLY A 302 -19.50 -22.94 19.75
N ASN A 303 -19.02 -22.25 18.71
CA ASN A 303 -19.68 -22.25 17.40
C ASN A 303 -19.35 -23.56 16.68
N HIS A 304 -20.30 -24.48 16.56
CA HIS A 304 -20.11 -25.80 15.95
C HIS A 304 -21.37 -26.17 15.19
N GLY A 305 -21.21 -26.98 14.16
CA GLY A 305 -22.28 -27.49 13.32
C GLY A 305 -21.69 -28.32 12.20
N ASP A 306 -22.49 -29.20 11.62
CA ASP A 306 -22.03 -30.11 10.57
C ASP A 306 -21.52 -29.30 9.35
N ASN A 307 -22.21 -28.20 9.04
CA ASN A 307 -21.86 -27.24 8.00
C ASN A 307 -21.41 -25.90 8.62
N TYR A 308 -20.21 -25.88 9.21
CA TYR A 308 -19.62 -24.68 9.80
C TYR A 308 -18.50 -24.10 8.94
N MET A 309 -18.51 -22.78 8.69
CA MET A 309 -17.47 -22.07 7.96
C MET A 309 -16.95 -20.86 8.72
N VAL A 310 -15.62 -20.70 8.79
CA VAL A 310 -14.97 -19.53 9.37
C VAL A 310 -14.25 -18.74 8.28
N TRP A 311 -14.52 -17.43 8.20
CA TRP A 311 -13.78 -16.49 7.36
C TRP A 311 -13.06 -15.46 8.22
N VAL A 312 -11.74 -15.46 8.17
CA VAL A 312 -10.87 -14.50 8.85
C VAL A 312 -10.34 -13.49 7.84
N ASP A 313 -10.75 -12.23 7.93
CA ASP A 313 -10.15 -11.16 7.14
C ASP A 313 -9.06 -10.43 7.94
N GLU A 314 -8.10 -9.84 7.23
CA GLU A 314 -6.87 -9.28 7.81
C GLU A 314 -6.15 -10.28 8.75
N ALA A 315 -6.13 -11.56 8.38
CA ALA A 315 -5.71 -12.66 9.25
C ALA A 315 -4.28 -12.53 9.83
N SER A 316 -3.33 -11.92 9.10
CA SER A 316 -1.97 -11.63 9.60
C SER A 316 -1.97 -10.72 10.83
N GLY A 317 -3.01 -9.91 11.03
CA GLY A 317 -3.20 -9.04 12.19
C GLY A 317 -3.83 -9.74 13.40
N VAL A 318 -4.47 -10.91 13.22
CA VAL A 318 -5.14 -11.65 14.29
C VAL A 318 -4.12 -12.42 15.13
N ALA A 319 -4.35 -12.55 16.43
CA ALA A 319 -3.47 -13.29 17.33
C ALA A 319 -3.65 -14.81 17.15
N ASP A 320 -2.57 -15.59 17.25
CA ASP A 320 -2.62 -17.03 17.00
C ASP A 320 -3.55 -17.75 17.98
N GLU A 321 -3.60 -17.31 19.25
CA GLU A 321 -4.47 -17.90 20.27
C GLU A 321 -5.96 -17.76 19.93
N VAL A 322 -6.31 -16.72 19.17
CA VAL A 322 -7.68 -16.52 18.66
C VAL A 322 -7.95 -17.47 17.50
N LEU A 323 -6.99 -17.60 16.57
CA LEU A 323 -7.12 -18.47 15.41
C LEU A 323 -7.20 -19.94 15.82
N ASP A 324 -6.41 -20.36 16.81
CA ASP A 324 -6.45 -21.70 17.39
C ASP A 324 -7.83 -22.04 17.96
N VAL A 325 -8.46 -21.10 18.67
CA VAL A 325 -9.83 -21.29 19.18
C VAL A 325 -10.84 -21.35 18.03
N ALA A 326 -10.74 -20.45 17.05
CA ALA A 326 -11.67 -20.41 15.92
C ALA A 326 -11.60 -21.68 15.05
N PHE A 327 -10.40 -22.21 14.82
CA PHE A 327 -10.17 -23.39 14.01
C PHE A 327 -10.32 -24.70 14.79
N GLY A 328 -10.11 -24.71 16.11
CA GLY A 328 -10.43 -25.84 16.98
C GLY A 328 -11.91 -26.22 16.98
N ALA A 329 -12.79 -25.32 16.53
CA ALA A 329 -14.21 -25.56 16.34
C ALA A 329 -14.56 -26.30 15.02
N LEU A 330 -13.60 -26.48 14.11
CA LEU A 330 -13.80 -27.15 12.82
C LEU A 330 -13.65 -28.67 12.96
N THR A 331 -14.64 -29.32 13.58
CA THR A 331 -14.58 -30.74 13.97
C THR A 331 -15.28 -31.70 13.01
N HIS A 332 -16.21 -31.21 12.18
CA HIS A 332 -16.91 -32.03 11.18
C HIS A 332 -16.16 -32.04 9.84
N GLU A 333 -16.31 -33.11 9.05
CA GLU A 333 -15.62 -33.28 7.77
C GLU A 333 -15.94 -32.17 6.76
N ASP A 334 -17.17 -31.65 6.81
CA ASP A 334 -17.65 -30.55 5.94
C ASP A 334 -17.25 -29.16 6.45
N ASN A 335 -16.61 -29.02 7.62
CA ASN A 335 -16.28 -27.69 8.13
C ASN A 335 -15.22 -27.01 7.27
N ARG A 336 -15.32 -25.69 7.06
CA ARG A 336 -14.48 -24.91 6.12
C ARG A 336 -13.79 -23.74 6.80
N ALA A 337 -12.61 -23.36 6.30
CA ALA A 337 -11.92 -22.14 6.74
C ALA A 337 -11.37 -21.34 5.58
N VAL A 338 -11.51 -20.02 5.66
CA VAL A 338 -10.91 -19.05 4.73
C VAL A 338 -10.15 -18.00 5.52
N MET A 339 -8.93 -17.68 5.09
CA MET A 339 -8.17 -16.55 5.59
C MET A 339 -7.75 -15.63 4.46
N THR A 340 -7.99 -14.33 4.61
CA THR A 340 -7.55 -13.31 3.67
C THR A 340 -6.69 -12.28 4.40
N SER A 341 -5.52 -11.92 3.85
CA SER A 341 -4.70 -10.87 4.46
C SER A 341 -3.65 -10.27 3.52
N GLN A 342 -2.96 -9.25 4.00
CA GLN A 342 -1.62 -8.91 3.51
C GLN A 342 -0.59 -9.73 4.31
N PRO A 343 0.46 -10.27 3.67
CA PRO A 343 1.44 -11.17 4.30
C PRO A 343 2.49 -10.42 5.13
N THR A 344 2.06 -9.73 6.18
CA THR A 344 2.91 -8.78 6.93
C THR A 344 3.86 -9.42 7.94
N ARG A 345 3.58 -10.66 8.36
CA ARG A 345 4.34 -11.38 9.39
C ARG A 345 4.89 -12.68 8.81
N ASN A 346 6.18 -12.95 9.07
CA ASN A 346 6.84 -14.20 8.68
C ASN A 346 6.75 -15.30 9.74
N ALA A 347 5.71 -15.23 10.56
CA ALA A 347 5.48 -16.14 11.67
C ALA A 347 4.00 -16.05 12.06
N GLY A 348 3.52 -17.08 12.75
CA GLY A 348 2.14 -17.21 13.18
C GLY A 348 1.26 -17.89 12.15
N MET A 349 0.01 -18.16 12.52
CA MET A 349 -0.88 -19.08 11.81
C MET A 349 -1.04 -18.71 10.32
N PHE A 350 -1.29 -17.44 9.99
CA PHE A 350 -1.45 -17.02 8.59
C PHE A 350 -0.20 -17.31 7.73
N TYR A 351 1.01 -17.10 8.29
CA TYR A 351 2.26 -17.46 7.64
C TYR A 351 2.37 -18.97 7.46
N GLU A 352 2.10 -19.75 8.51
CA GLU A 352 2.20 -21.21 8.48
C GLU A 352 1.26 -21.83 7.42
N THR A 353 0.06 -21.28 7.22
CA THR A 353 -0.86 -21.74 6.16
C THR A 353 -0.34 -21.57 4.74
N HIS A 354 0.63 -20.67 4.52
CA HIS A 354 1.30 -20.52 3.23
C HIS A 354 2.62 -21.31 3.13
N HIS A 355 3.08 -21.88 4.25
CA HIS A 355 4.34 -22.60 4.39
C HIS A 355 4.09 -24.02 4.90
N THR A 356 4.33 -24.30 6.18
CA THR A 356 4.35 -25.65 6.75
C THR A 356 2.97 -26.35 6.71
N LEU A 357 1.88 -25.60 6.86
CA LEU A 357 0.52 -26.13 6.86
C LEU A 357 -0.11 -26.17 5.46
N SER A 358 0.59 -25.69 4.43
CA SER A 358 0.10 -25.72 3.05
C SER A 358 0.16 -27.12 2.43
N HIS A 359 -0.72 -27.41 1.48
CA HIS A 359 -0.67 -28.66 0.71
C HIS A 359 0.68 -28.90 0.02
N ARG A 360 1.38 -27.83 -0.38
CA ARG A 360 2.73 -27.92 -0.96
C ARG A 360 3.77 -28.51 0.01
N SER A 361 3.53 -28.42 1.30
CA SER A 361 4.39 -28.93 2.37
C SER A 361 3.81 -30.16 3.08
N GLY A 362 2.77 -30.78 2.51
CA GLY A 362 2.08 -31.93 3.11
C GLY A 362 1.03 -31.57 4.17
N GLY A 363 0.70 -30.29 4.33
CA GLY A 363 -0.42 -29.84 5.15
C GLY A 363 -1.76 -29.85 4.40
N VAL A 364 -2.74 -29.15 4.95
CA VAL A 364 -4.15 -29.18 4.51
C VAL A 364 -4.65 -27.86 3.90
N TRP A 365 -3.81 -26.81 3.89
CA TRP A 365 -4.22 -25.49 3.39
C TRP A 365 -3.90 -25.29 1.91
N THR A 366 -4.90 -24.88 1.14
CA THR A 366 -4.73 -24.31 -0.19
C THR A 366 -4.29 -22.85 -0.06
N ALA A 367 -3.00 -22.62 -0.27
CA ALA A 367 -2.35 -21.31 -0.13
C ALA A 367 -2.28 -20.58 -1.47
N LEU A 368 -3.14 -19.59 -1.64
CA LEU A 368 -3.24 -18.73 -2.81
C LEU A 368 -2.47 -17.42 -2.61
N THR A 369 -1.74 -16.99 -3.64
CA THR A 369 -1.06 -15.70 -3.66
C THR A 369 -1.60 -14.88 -4.82
N PHE A 370 -2.31 -13.79 -4.51
CA PHE A 370 -2.83 -12.88 -5.52
C PHE A 370 -1.84 -11.76 -5.75
N ASN A 371 -0.91 -12.04 -6.66
CA ASN A 371 0.07 -11.09 -7.14
C ASN A 371 -0.63 -9.97 -7.92
N GLY A 372 -0.41 -8.73 -7.49
CA GLY A 372 -0.84 -7.54 -8.20
C GLY A 372 -0.20 -7.41 -9.58
N GLU A 373 1.00 -7.94 -9.82
CA GLU A 373 1.60 -7.92 -11.16
C GLU A 373 0.86 -8.79 -12.19
N GLU A 374 0.21 -9.85 -11.69
CA GLU A 374 -0.53 -10.82 -12.50
C GLU A 374 -2.03 -10.53 -12.52
N SER A 375 -2.49 -9.68 -11.60
CA SER A 375 -3.90 -9.33 -11.48
C SER A 375 -4.34 -8.51 -12.70
N PRO A 376 -5.41 -8.91 -13.41
CA PRO A 376 -5.94 -8.12 -14.51
C PRO A 376 -6.45 -6.77 -14.01
N LEU A 377 -6.80 -6.69 -12.73
CA LEU A 377 -7.31 -5.51 -12.04
C LEU A 377 -6.22 -4.49 -11.69
N VAL A 378 -4.94 -4.85 -11.79
CA VAL A 378 -3.81 -3.98 -11.41
C VAL A 378 -3.03 -3.57 -12.65
N SER A 379 -2.60 -2.32 -12.69
CA SER A 379 -2.05 -1.76 -13.90
C SER A 379 -0.55 -1.88 -14.03
N LYS A 380 -0.07 -2.08 -15.26
CA LYS A 380 1.36 -2.04 -15.58
C LYS A 380 2.09 -0.81 -15.05
N GLN A 381 1.40 0.33 -14.92
CA GLN A 381 2.00 1.55 -14.43
C GLN A 381 1.88 1.77 -12.93
N SER A 382 0.79 1.35 -12.28
CA SER A 382 0.78 1.26 -10.80
C SER A 382 1.94 0.38 -10.34
N LEU A 383 2.23 -0.70 -11.08
CA LEU A 383 3.41 -1.53 -10.85
C LEU A 383 4.73 -0.79 -11.14
N ALA A 384 4.77 0.13 -12.12
CA ALA A 384 5.95 0.94 -12.43
C ALA A 384 6.22 2.02 -11.38
N GLU A 385 5.20 2.73 -10.91
CA GLU A 385 5.31 3.65 -9.78
C GLU A 385 5.67 2.94 -8.50
N GLN A 386 5.06 1.80 -8.23
CA GLN A 386 5.43 0.99 -7.07
C GLN A 386 6.89 0.57 -7.21
N ARG A 387 7.35 0.19 -8.41
CA ARG A 387 8.78 -0.07 -8.66
C ARG A 387 9.66 1.16 -8.43
N GLN A 388 9.21 2.37 -8.77
CA GLN A 388 9.96 3.61 -8.54
C GLN A 388 9.96 4.03 -7.05
N LYS A 389 8.80 3.96 -6.40
CA LYS A 389 8.57 4.30 -5.00
C LYS A 389 9.35 3.40 -4.07
N TYR A 390 9.21 2.08 -4.29
CA TYR A 390 9.85 1.06 -3.48
C TYR A 390 11.29 0.79 -3.95
N GLY A 391 11.65 1.15 -5.19
CA GLY A 391 12.99 1.03 -5.75
C GLY A 391 13.35 -0.38 -6.25
N SER A 392 12.83 -1.41 -5.58
CA SER A 392 13.08 -2.82 -5.92
C SER A 392 11.81 -3.66 -5.74
N ARG A 393 11.71 -4.76 -6.50
CA ARG A 393 10.72 -5.84 -6.24
C ARG A 393 11.03 -6.59 -4.94
N ASP A 394 12.27 -6.48 -4.45
CA ASP A 394 12.73 -7.05 -3.19
C ASP A 394 12.48 -6.12 -2.00
N ASP A 395 12.00 -4.88 -2.19
CA ASP A 395 11.59 -4.03 -1.06
C ASP A 395 10.42 -4.73 -0.34
N PRO A 396 10.50 -4.93 0.98
CA PRO A 396 9.49 -5.66 1.73
C PRO A 396 8.06 -5.12 1.57
N GLN A 397 7.87 -3.80 1.43
CA GLN A 397 6.54 -3.23 1.20
C GLN A 397 6.04 -3.49 -0.21
N TYR A 398 6.93 -3.60 -1.21
CA TYR A 398 6.55 -4.06 -2.55
C TYR A 398 6.06 -5.50 -2.49
N GLN A 399 6.82 -6.39 -1.85
CA GLN A 399 6.45 -7.80 -1.69
C GLN A 399 5.09 -7.95 -0.99
N ILE A 400 4.89 -7.25 0.13
CA ILE A 400 3.63 -7.32 0.90
C ILE A 400 2.45 -6.73 0.12
N ARG A 401 2.58 -5.49 -0.38
CA ARG A 401 1.43 -4.70 -0.87
C ARG A 401 1.10 -4.92 -2.34
N VAL A 402 2.07 -5.44 -3.09
CA VAL A 402 1.97 -5.61 -4.54
C VAL A 402 1.98 -7.09 -4.87
N LEU A 403 3.04 -7.80 -4.50
CA LEU A 403 3.20 -9.21 -4.89
C LEU A 403 2.32 -10.15 -4.05
N GLY A 404 1.84 -9.71 -2.89
CA GLY A 404 1.17 -10.60 -1.93
C GLY A 404 2.13 -11.67 -1.40
N GLN A 405 3.43 -11.37 -1.33
CA GLN A 405 4.47 -12.27 -0.84
C GLN A 405 4.88 -11.93 0.59
N PHE A 406 5.17 -12.95 1.38
CA PHE A 406 5.85 -12.79 2.67
C PHE A 406 7.29 -12.34 2.38
N PRO A 407 7.71 -11.18 2.89
CA PRO A 407 9.01 -10.66 2.53
C PRO A 407 10.12 -11.50 3.16
N ASP A 408 11.12 -11.93 2.41
CA ASP A 408 12.24 -12.70 2.97
C ASP A 408 12.97 -11.84 4.02
N ARG A 409 12.86 -12.22 5.30
CA ARG A 409 13.60 -11.61 6.40
C ARG A 409 15.02 -12.16 6.40
N ALA A 410 15.79 -11.88 5.36
CA ALA A 410 17.19 -12.26 5.34
C ALA A 410 17.99 -11.51 6.42
N ASP A 411 17.58 -10.28 6.77
CA ASP A 411 18.25 -9.47 7.78
C ASP A 411 17.26 -8.87 8.79
N GLU A 412 17.51 -9.09 10.09
CA GLU A 412 16.87 -8.34 11.20
C GLU A 412 17.14 -6.83 11.11
N PHE A 413 18.06 -6.43 10.23
CA PHE A 413 18.59 -5.08 10.09
C PHE A 413 18.27 -4.47 8.73
N LEU A 414 18.02 -3.16 8.72
CA LEU A 414 17.48 -2.43 7.58
C LEU A 414 18.47 -2.25 6.41
N ILE A 415 19.77 -2.12 6.70
CA ILE A 415 20.81 -1.82 5.71
C ILE A 415 21.88 -2.91 5.76
N THR A 416 22.23 -3.45 4.59
CA THR A 416 23.23 -4.51 4.47
C THR A 416 24.65 -3.95 4.50
N LYS A 417 25.64 -4.82 4.76
CA LYS A 417 27.05 -4.44 4.72
C LYS A 417 27.50 -3.91 3.36
N ARG A 418 27.03 -4.53 2.27
CA ARG A 418 27.33 -4.09 0.90
C ARG A 418 26.80 -2.68 0.64
N GLN A 419 25.54 -2.42 0.99
CA GLN A 419 24.95 -1.08 0.88
C GLN A 419 25.74 -0.04 1.69
N ALA A 420 26.21 -0.39 2.90
CA ALA A 420 27.03 0.49 3.72
C ALA A 420 28.43 0.79 3.13
N GLU A 421 28.99 -0.13 2.32
CA GLU A 421 30.20 0.10 1.54
C GLU A 421 29.93 1.02 0.34
N ASP A 422 28.82 0.77 -0.38
CA ASP A 422 28.40 1.55 -1.55
C ASP A 422 28.09 3.01 -1.25
N MET A 423 27.79 3.37 0.01
CA MET A 423 27.64 4.76 0.48
C MET A 423 28.88 5.62 0.21
N TYR A 424 30.08 5.02 0.11
CA TYR A 424 31.34 5.75 -0.12
C TYR A 424 31.77 5.80 -1.59
N CYS A 425 30.97 5.23 -2.49
CA CYS A 425 31.34 5.06 -3.91
C CYS A 425 30.45 5.93 -4.81
N GLY A 426 31.06 6.79 -5.63
CA GLY A 426 30.35 7.62 -6.62
C GLY A 426 29.75 8.91 -6.04
N ALA A 427 28.77 9.47 -6.74
CA ALA A 427 28.09 10.72 -6.39
C ALA A 427 26.57 10.56 -6.45
N SER A 428 25.87 11.33 -5.63
CA SER A 428 24.40 11.40 -5.64
C SER A 428 23.88 12.76 -6.07
N ILE A 429 24.70 13.82 -5.97
CA ILE A 429 24.40 15.18 -6.42
C ILE A 429 25.28 15.47 -7.64
N PHE A 430 24.67 15.94 -8.72
CA PHE A 430 25.30 16.17 -10.02
C PHE A 430 25.33 17.67 -10.36
N THR A 431 26.02 18.04 -11.43
CA THR A 431 26.29 19.44 -11.83
C THR A 431 25.04 20.30 -12.04
N GLU A 432 23.94 19.68 -12.44
CA GLU A 432 22.64 20.30 -12.70
C GLU A 432 21.80 20.52 -11.42
N HIS A 433 22.23 19.94 -10.29
CA HIS A 433 21.50 20.01 -9.03
C HIS A 433 21.91 21.24 -8.21
N ILE A 434 20.97 22.17 -8.03
CA ILE A 434 21.14 23.31 -7.12
C ILE A 434 20.86 22.86 -5.68
N PHE A 435 21.93 22.58 -4.93
CA PHE A 435 21.85 22.03 -3.57
C PHE A 435 21.90 23.13 -2.50
N GLY A 436 21.53 22.76 -1.27
CA GLY A 436 21.77 23.54 -0.05
C GLY A 436 22.53 22.75 1.00
N TYR A 437 23.04 23.44 2.02
CA TYR A 437 23.68 22.80 3.16
C TYR A 437 22.67 22.52 4.28
N VAL A 438 22.76 21.35 4.88
CA VAL A 438 22.02 20.98 6.09
C VAL A 438 23.00 20.44 7.12
N ILE A 439 22.97 21.03 8.33
CA ILE A 439 23.75 20.61 9.48
C ILE A 439 22.83 19.84 10.42
N THR A 440 23.10 18.56 10.63
CA THR A 440 22.33 17.70 11.54
C THR A 440 23.10 17.42 12.82
N VAL A 441 22.40 17.49 13.95
CA VAL A 441 22.98 17.32 15.28
C VAL A 441 22.14 16.35 16.11
N ASP A 442 22.75 15.26 16.57
CA ASP A 442 22.21 14.37 17.60
C ASP A 442 22.99 14.60 18.90
N VAL A 443 22.29 14.77 20.01
CA VAL A 443 22.91 15.04 21.32
C VAL A 443 22.82 13.78 22.17
N GLY A 444 23.98 13.24 22.54
CA GLY A 444 24.09 12.01 23.30
C GLY A 444 23.38 12.08 24.66
N GLY A 445 22.64 11.02 25.02
CA GLY A 445 21.93 10.89 26.28
C GLY A 445 22.83 10.38 27.42
N GLY A 446 23.83 11.17 27.82
CA GLY A 446 24.66 10.91 29.01
C GLY A 446 26.08 10.43 28.72
N VAL A 447 27.03 10.95 29.50
CA VAL A 447 28.47 10.66 29.42
C VAL A 447 28.76 9.16 29.30
N GLY A 448 29.43 8.78 28.21
CA GLY A 448 29.87 7.40 27.95
C GLY A 448 28.78 6.44 27.43
N ARG A 449 27.54 6.92 27.24
CA ARG A 449 26.42 6.09 26.78
C ARG A 449 26.18 6.23 25.27
N ASP A 450 25.85 7.44 24.83
CA ASP A 450 25.55 7.77 23.43
C ASP A 450 26.54 8.83 22.94
N ASP A 451 26.82 8.86 21.64
CA ASP A 451 27.66 9.90 21.05
C ASP A 451 26.83 11.15 20.76
N SER A 452 27.40 12.31 21.05
CA SER A 452 27.00 13.56 20.40
C SER A 452 27.64 13.62 19.02
N VAL A 453 26.86 13.96 18.00
CA VAL A 453 27.28 13.92 16.58
C VAL A 453 26.84 15.18 15.85
N ILE A 454 27.73 15.72 15.02
CA ILE A 454 27.43 16.78 14.05
C ILE A 454 27.82 16.29 12.66
N ALA A 455 26.91 16.36 11.70
CA ALA A 455 27.17 16.07 10.29
C ALA A 455 26.76 17.27 9.41
N VAL A 456 27.52 17.50 8.34
CA VAL A 456 27.23 18.52 7.34
C VAL A 456 27.01 17.85 6.00
N SER A 457 25.88 18.13 5.38
CA SER A 457 25.47 17.48 4.13
C SER A 457 25.04 18.49 3.08
N LYS A 458 25.38 18.20 1.82
CA LYS A 458 24.70 18.79 0.67
C LYS A 458 23.39 18.04 0.45
N VAL A 459 22.31 18.77 0.23
CA VAL A 459 20.96 18.21 0.03
C VAL A 459 20.34 18.81 -1.21
N TRP A 460 19.76 17.97 -2.05
CA TRP A 460 18.95 18.35 -3.20
C TRP A 460 17.66 17.52 -3.24
N GLY A 461 16.55 18.12 -3.68
CA GLY A 461 15.27 17.44 -3.83
C GLY A 461 14.42 17.40 -2.55
N GLU A 462 13.11 17.45 -2.78
CA GLU A 462 12.05 17.58 -1.76
C GLU A 462 11.15 16.36 -1.67
N ALA A 463 11.21 15.45 -2.64
CA ALA A 463 10.36 14.26 -2.68
C ALA A 463 11.07 13.03 -2.06
N GLN A 464 10.31 12.02 -1.66
CA GLN A 464 10.86 10.75 -1.14
C GLN A 464 11.33 9.80 -2.27
N TRP A 465 10.70 9.92 -3.43
CA TRP A 465 10.94 9.13 -4.66
C TRP A 465 10.59 10.01 -5.87
N GLY A 466 10.86 9.51 -7.09
CA GLY A 466 10.64 10.29 -8.32
C GLY A 466 11.85 11.14 -8.75
N ASP A 467 11.67 12.01 -9.73
CA ASP A 467 12.77 12.81 -10.31
C ASP A 467 13.36 13.80 -9.31
N ARG A 468 12.52 14.35 -8.43
CA ARG A 468 12.90 15.23 -7.32
C ARG A 468 13.19 14.47 -6.03
N ALA A 469 13.44 13.16 -6.11
CA ALA A 469 13.78 12.35 -4.95
C ALA A 469 15.01 12.92 -4.25
N ARG A 470 14.92 13.04 -2.92
CA ARG A 470 15.97 13.60 -2.09
C ARG A 470 17.28 12.85 -2.30
N ARG A 471 18.32 13.63 -2.59
CA ARG A 471 19.71 13.22 -2.77
C ARG A 471 20.56 13.94 -1.73
N VAL A 472 21.51 13.21 -1.18
CA VAL A 472 22.33 13.66 -0.06
C VAL A 472 23.78 13.26 -0.27
N GLU A 473 24.69 14.21 -0.05
CA GLU A 473 26.12 13.94 0.09
C GLU A 473 26.63 14.49 1.43
N VAL A 474 27.01 13.61 2.35
CA VAL A 474 27.65 14.00 3.62
C VAL A 474 29.08 14.45 3.33
N VAL A 475 29.35 15.74 3.47
CA VAL A 475 30.64 16.35 3.11
C VAL A 475 31.60 16.46 4.30
N ASP A 476 31.08 16.53 5.52
CA ASP A 476 31.91 16.58 6.73
C ASP A 476 31.18 16.00 7.95
N ILE A 477 31.96 15.51 8.92
CA ILE A 477 31.50 15.09 10.24
C ILE A 477 32.41 15.77 11.27
N PRO A 478 32.10 17.03 11.65
CA PRO A 478 32.97 17.84 12.50
C PRO A 478 33.15 17.29 13.92
N LEU A 479 32.16 16.55 14.43
CA LEU A 479 32.15 16.04 15.79
C LEU A 479 31.42 14.69 15.87
N CYS A 480 32.03 13.73 16.57
CA CYS A 480 31.41 12.47 17.00
C CYS A 480 32.13 12.01 18.27
N LYS A 481 31.56 12.29 19.45
CA LYS A 481 32.19 12.03 20.75
C LYS A 481 31.16 11.59 21.79
N ASN A 482 31.57 10.70 22.68
CA ASN A 482 30.77 10.18 23.80
C ASN A 482 30.96 10.98 25.11
N ARG A 483 31.34 12.26 25.01
CA ARG A 483 31.50 13.17 26.15
C ARG A 483 30.52 14.32 26.01
N ASP A 484 29.74 14.56 27.05
CA ASP A 484 28.76 15.65 27.08
C ASP A 484 29.47 16.98 27.36
N ASP A 485 29.76 17.73 26.30
CA ASP A 485 30.16 19.13 26.39
C ASP A 485 29.31 19.98 25.44
N ILE A 486 28.23 20.52 25.98
CA ILE A 486 27.28 21.37 25.26
C ILE A 486 27.97 22.62 24.70
N THR A 487 29.00 23.13 25.39
CA THR A 487 29.74 24.32 24.96
C THR A 487 30.65 24.00 23.77
N GLU A 488 31.31 22.83 23.77
CA GLU A 488 32.07 22.34 22.60
C GLU A 488 31.13 22.12 21.40
N LEU A 489 29.99 21.47 21.60
CA LEU A 489 28.97 21.27 20.55
C LEU A 489 28.52 22.61 19.97
N PHE A 490 28.17 23.57 20.82
CA PHE A 490 27.75 24.90 20.40
C PHE A 490 28.84 25.62 19.59
N ALA A 491 30.09 25.60 20.06
CA ALA A 491 31.22 26.20 19.36
C ALA A 491 31.41 25.58 17.96
N LYS A 492 31.29 24.25 17.86
CA LYS A 492 31.40 23.53 16.58
C LYS A 492 30.23 23.82 15.64
N ILE A 493 29.01 23.92 16.15
CA ILE A 493 27.84 24.34 15.35
C ILE A 493 28.06 25.75 14.81
N HIS A 494 28.53 26.68 15.65
CA HIS A 494 28.80 28.05 15.23
C HIS A 494 29.87 28.13 14.14
N GLU A 495 30.97 27.37 14.27
CA GLU A 495 32.00 27.22 13.23
C GLU A 495 31.40 26.72 11.90
N CYS A 496 30.50 25.72 11.96
CA CYS A 496 29.84 25.18 10.77
C CYS A 496 28.92 26.20 10.11
N ILE A 497 28.12 26.95 10.88
CA ILE A 497 27.21 27.97 10.32
C ILE A 497 27.99 29.06 9.58
N LEU A 498 29.15 29.47 10.12
CA LEU A 498 30.03 30.45 9.46
C LEU A 498 30.67 29.88 8.18
N LYS A 499 31.06 28.61 8.20
CA LYS A 499 31.71 27.94 7.07
C LYS A 499 30.75 27.60 5.93
N TYR A 500 29.51 27.23 6.25
CA TYR A 500 28.51 26.76 5.30
C TYR A 500 27.35 27.76 5.19
N PRO A 501 27.41 28.71 4.23
CA PRO A 501 26.41 29.76 4.10
C PRO A 501 25.03 29.16 3.79
N ASN A 502 23.97 29.81 4.31
CA ASN A 502 22.58 29.37 4.20
C ASN A 502 22.31 27.96 4.76
N ALA A 503 23.21 27.40 5.57
CA ALA A 503 23.00 26.07 6.13
C ALA A 503 21.77 26.03 7.05
N THR A 504 20.90 25.05 6.79
CA THR A 504 19.77 24.77 7.68
C THR A 504 20.25 23.91 8.85
N LEU A 505 20.09 24.40 10.08
CA LEU A 505 20.45 23.67 11.29
C LEU A 505 19.28 22.81 11.78
N VAL A 506 19.53 21.51 11.98
CA VAL A 506 18.56 20.51 12.44
C VAL A 506 19.12 19.83 13.70
N VAL A 507 18.39 19.87 14.81
CA VAL A 507 18.89 19.43 16.12
C VAL A 507 17.87 18.54 16.83
N ASP A 508 18.27 17.37 17.32
CA ASP A 508 17.49 16.64 18.32
C ASP A 508 17.69 17.29 19.71
N ASP A 509 16.75 18.15 20.09
CA ASP A 509 16.77 18.87 21.35
C ASP A 509 16.02 18.14 22.50
N ASN A 510 15.68 16.86 22.32
CA ASN A 510 15.05 16.07 23.37
C ASN A 510 16.04 15.63 24.45
N GLY A 511 15.55 15.40 25.67
CA GLY A 511 16.37 14.90 26.78
C GLY A 511 17.59 15.78 27.07
N ALA A 512 18.79 15.23 26.85
CA ALA A 512 20.07 15.91 27.04
C ALA A 512 20.29 17.09 26.07
N GLY A 513 19.62 17.09 24.91
CA GLY A 513 19.68 18.17 23.92
C GLY A 513 19.02 19.48 24.32
N LYS A 514 18.19 19.49 25.38
CA LYS A 514 17.45 20.70 25.81
C LYS A 514 18.38 21.86 26.17
N GLY A 515 19.52 21.57 26.81
CA GLY A 515 20.51 22.58 27.19
C GLY A 515 21.15 23.25 25.98
N LEU A 516 21.49 22.46 24.94
CA LEU A 516 22.00 22.98 23.68
C LEU A 516 20.95 23.83 22.97
N GLY A 517 19.70 23.36 22.92
CA GLY A 517 18.59 24.09 22.32
C GLY A 517 18.33 25.45 22.98
N GLN A 518 18.47 25.55 24.31
CA GLN A 518 18.39 26.82 25.04
C GLN A 518 19.56 27.75 24.72
N LEU A 519 20.78 27.20 24.63
CA LEU A 519 21.98 27.97 24.32
C LEU A 519 21.94 28.55 22.89
N LEU A 520 21.47 27.78 21.91
CA LEU A 520 21.27 28.24 20.54
C LEU A 520 20.26 29.40 20.48
N LYS A 521 19.09 29.24 21.14
CA LYS A 521 18.05 30.28 21.21
C LYS A 521 18.56 31.56 21.88
N LYS A 522 19.31 31.43 22.97
CA LYS A 522 19.89 32.58 23.69
C LYS A 522 20.85 33.39 22.81
N ASN A 523 21.53 32.74 21.87
CA ASN A 523 22.45 33.39 20.93
C ASN A 523 21.79 33.76 19.59
N GLY A 524 20.45 33.72 19.51
CA GLY A 524 19.72 34.11 18.30
C GLY A 524 19.85 33.14 17.13
N ILE A 525 20.33 31.92 17.36
CA ILE A 525 20.49 30.91 16.32
C ILE A 525 19.19 30.11 16.20
N TRP A 526 18.54 30.22 15.05
CA TRP A 526 17.38 29.41 14.72
C TRP A 526 17.79 27.98 14.32
N TYR A 527 17.00 26.99 14.72
CA TYR A 527 17.16 25.61 14.30
C TYR A 527 15.80 24.91 14.17
N MET A 528 15.77 23.84 13.37
CA MET A 528 14.66 22.93 13.25
C MET A 528 14.78 21.80 14.29
N PRO A 529 13.85 21.68 15.25
CA PRO A 529 13.90 20.59 16.23
C PRO A 529 13.47 19.25 15.61
N VAL A 530 14.13 18.18 16.04
CA VAL A 530 13.76 16.80 15.68
C VAL A 530 12.78 16.22 16.71
N HIS A 531 11.56 15.95 16.25
CA HIS A 531 10.52 15.31 17.06
C HIS A 531 9.96 14.10 16.31
N TRP A 532 10.76 13.04 16.26
CA TRP A 532 10.53 11.91 15.36
C TRP A 532 9.89 10.66 15.98
N GLY A 533 9.69 10.64 17.30
CA GLY A 533 8.90 9.59 17.97
C GLY A 533 7.40 9.70 17.70
N GLY A 534 6.92 10.87 17.26
CA GLY A 534 5.51 11.11 16.92
C GLY A 534 5.10 10.62 15.53
N ALA A 535 3.79 10.62 15.28
CA ALA A 535 3.21 10.23 13.99
C ALA A 535 3.68 11.12 12.83
N CYS A 536 3.76 10.55 11.63
CA CYS A 536 4.08 11.26 10.39
C CYS A 536 3.11 12.43 10.14
N PHE A 537 3.57 13.49 9.48
CA PHE A 537 2.72 14.62 9.13
C PHE A 537 1.78 14.28 7.98
N ASN A 538 2.31 13.69 6.90
CA ASN A 538 1.52 13.27 5.75
C ASN A 538 0.70 11.99 6.06
N ASN A 539 -0.58 11.99 5.68
CA ASN A 539 -1.47 10.84 5.82
C ASN A 539 -1.00 9.61 5.04
N ASP A 540 -0.36 9.78 3.88
CA ASP A 540 0.17 8.64 3.11
C ASP A 540 1.36 8.01 3.84
N ASN A 541 2.24 8.82 4.44
CA ASN A 541 3.30 8.32 5.29
C ASN A 541 2.75 7.61 6.55
N ARG A 542 1.60 8.02 7.09
CA ARG A 542 0.95 7.31 8.22
C ARG A 542 0.45 5.91 7.85
N LYS A 543 0.24 5.63 6.56
CA LYS A 543 -0.13 4.30 6.05
C LYS A 543 1.08 3.38 5.89
N GLU A 544 2.29 3.91 5.92
CA GLU A 544 3.53 3.17 5.61
C GLU A 544 4.52 3.12 6.77
N TYR A 545 4.44 4.06 7.73
CA TYR A 545 5.37 4.18 8.83
C TYR A 545 4.62 4.40 10.14
N VAL A 546 5.05 3.73 11.20
CA VAL A 546 4.48 3.90 12.54
C VAL A 546 4.74 5.31 13.08
N ASN A 547 5.92 5.87 12.79
CA ASN A 547 6.34 7.20 13.24
C ASN A 547 7.36 7.81 12.27
N LYS A 548 7.75 9.06 12.53
CA LYS A 548 8.73 9.78 11.70
C LYS A 548 10.13 9.17 11.77
N ARG A 549 10.52 8.49 12.86
CA ARG A 549 11.79 7.73 12.93
C ARG A 549 11.82 6.63 11.89
N ALA A 550 10.72 5.89 11.75
CA ALA A 550 10.60 4.87 10.72
C ALA A 550 10.63 5.46 9.30
N LEU A 551 9.91 6.57 9.07
CA LEU A 551 9.97 7.29 7.79
C LEU A 551 11.41 7.72 7.43
N ALA A 552 12.10 8.34 8.38
CA ALA A 552 13.46 8.87 8.19
C ALA A 552 14.47 7.77 7.84
N TYR A 553 14.47 6.68 8.60
CA TYR A 553 15.39 5.56 8.39
C TYR A 553 15.09 4.78 7.11
N VAL A 554 13.81 4.54 6.79
CA VAL A 554 13.44 3.87 5.54
C VAL A 554 13.75 4.77 4.33
N GLY A 555 13.55 6.09 4.46
CA GLY A 555 13.98 7.07 3.47
C GLY A 555 15.49 7.02 3.21
N LEU A 556 16.29 6.94 4.29
CA LEU A 556 17.74 6.73 4.19
C LEU A 556 18.09 5.40 3.52
N TYR A 557 17.48 4.29 3.94
CA TYR A 557 17.69 2.96 3.34
C TYR A 557 17.42 2.97 1.82
N ARG A 558 16.25 3.47 1.40
CA ARG A 558 15.90 3.56 -0.02
C ARG A 558 16.83 4.49 -0.79
N ALA A 559 17.28 5.58 -0.16
CA ALA A 559 18.26 6.47 -0.78
C ALA A 559 19.63 5.80 -0.94
N VAL A 560 20.07 4.98 0.02
CA VAL A 560 21.31 4.20 -0.11
C VAL A 560 21.18 3.17 -1.23
N GLU A 561 20.11 2.39 -1.24
CA GLU A 561 19.85 1.35 -2.24
C GLU A 561 19.79 1.92 -3.67
N GLN A 562 19.15 3.09 -3.83
CA GLN A 562 19.02 3.76 -5.13
C GLN A 562 20.21 4.67 -5.47
N GLY A 563 21.29 4.66 -4.67
CA GLY A 563 22.49 5.48 -4.91
C GLY A 563 22.30 6.99 -4.71
N ARG A 564 21.20 7.42 -4.08
CA ARG A 564 20.86 8.82 -3.76
C ARG A 564 21.51 9.33 -2.46
N PHE A 565 22.10 8.48 -1.64
CA PHE A 565 22.85 8.87 -0.44
C PHE A 565 24.32 8.48 -0.59
N LYS A 566 25.23 9.45 -0.39
CA LYS A 566 26.69 9.21 -0.41
C LYS A 566 27.40 9.94 0.74
N ILE A 567 28.55 9.40 1.14
CA ILE A 567 29.45 10.02 2.12
C ILE A 567 30.76 10.34 1.42
N LYS A 568 31.16 11.61 1.46
CA LYS A 568 32.37 12.14 0.80
C LYS A 568 33.55 12.31 1.74
N THR A 569 33.32 12.20 3.04
CA THR A 569 34.38 12.22 4.05
C THR A 569 34.73 10.82 4.52
N ILE A 570 36.02 10.56 4.78
CA ILE A 570 36.47 9.31 5.39
C ILE A 570 36.37 9.31 6.92
N LYS A 571 36.08 10.48 7.53
CA LYS A 571 35.96 10.62 8.98
C LYS A 571 34.94 9.64 9.53
N PHE A 572 35.31 8.93 10.60
CA PHE A 572 34.46 7.96 11.29
C PHE A 572 33.90 6.82 10.43
N LYS A 573 34.46 6.53 9.24
CA LYS A 573 33.95 5.51 8.30
C LYS A 573 33.65 4.16 8.95
N ILE A 574 34.60 3.61 9.71
CA ILE A 574 34.44 2.32 10.38
C ILE A 574 33.25 2.35 11.36
N LYS A 575 33.10 3.46 12.09
CA LYS A 575 32.03 3.65 13.08
C LYS A 575 30.66 3.82 12.41
N VAL A 576 30.60 4.58 11.31
CA VAL A 576 29.40 4.72 10.47
C VAL A 576 28.93 3.35 9.98
N GLN A 577 29.83 2.58 9.35
CA GLN A 577 29.50 1.26 8.82
C GLN A 577 29.05 0.30 9.92
N ALA A 578 29.69 0.33 11.10
CA ALA A 578 29.31 -0.52 12.23
C ALA A 578 27.92 -0.20 12.81
N GLN A 579 27.49 1.06 12.78
CA GLN A 579 26.17 1.47 13.27
C GLN A 579 25.07 1.23 12.23
N ILE A 580 25.30 1.60 10.97
CA ILE A 580 24.24 1.61 9.95
C ILE A 580 23.76 0.20 9.57
N ILE A 581 24.63 -0.82 9.71
CA ILE A 581 24.27 -2.22 9.44
C ILE A 581 23.52 -2.89 10.61
N LYS A 582 23.31 -2.18 11.72
CA LYS A 582 22.67 -2.69 12.95
C LYS A 582 21.44 -1.88 13.32
N ILE A 583 20.62 -1.53 12.33
CA ILE A 583 19.35 -0.81 12.50
C ILE A 583 18.19 -1.80 12.46
N PRO A 584 17.71 -2.32 13.60
CA PRO A 584 16.65 -3.31 13.59
C PRO A 584 15.29 -2.72 13.26
N TYR A 585 14.50 -3.46 12.48
CA TYR A 585 13.17 -3.06 12.05
C TYR A 585 12.16 -4.20 12.10
N THR A 586 10.87 -3.86 12.06
CA THR A 586 9.75 -4.79 11.96
C THR A 586 8.57 -4.10 11.27
N PHE A 587 7.49 -4.84 11.04
CA PHE A 587 6.21 -4.30 10.56
C PHE A 587 5.15 -4.40 11.66
N ASP A 588 4.28 -3.40 11.74
CA ASP A 588 3.07 -3.52 12.56
C ASP A 588 1.96 -4.30 11.83
N GLU A 589 0.82 -4.45 12.49
CA GLU A 589 -0.37 -5.13 11.96
C GLU A 589 -0.97 -4.48 10.70
N HIS A 590 -0.63 -3.23 10.40
CA HIS A 590 -1.07 -2.48 9.23
C HIS A 590 0.01 -2.39 8.14
N SER A 591 1.00 -3.29 8.16
CA SER A 591 2.08 -3.33 7.16
C SER A 591 2.96 -2.06 7.17
N ARG A 592 3.07 -1.37 8.31
CA ARG A 592 3.87 -0.15 8.45
C ARG A 592 5.22 -0.47 9.04
N TYR A 593 6.27 0.13 8.48
CA TYR A 593 7.62 0.04 9.03
C TYR A 593 7.65 0.59 10.46
N LYS A 594 8.31 -0.17 11.34
CA LYS A 594 8.67 0.23 12.69
C LYS A 594 10.18 0.01 12.87
N ILE A 595 10.89 1.09 13.19
CA ILE A 595 12.28 1.02 13.62
C ILE A 595 12.30 0.94 15.14
N PHE A 596 13.14 0.08 15.68
CA PHE A 596 13.26 -0.08 17.12
C PHE A 596 13.78 1.21 17.74
N SER A 597 13.23 1.56 18.90
CA SER A 597 13.68 2.68 19.72
C SER A 597 15.06 2.41 20.32
N LYS A 598 15.76 3.47 20.75
CA LYS A 598 17.06 3.34 21.46
C LYS A 598 16.95 2.39 22.67
N ASP A 599 15.82 2.41 23.39
CA ASP A 599 15.58 1.53 24.54
C ASP A 599 15.33 0.06 24.15
N GLU A 600 14.59 -0.20 23.07
CA GLU A 600 14.40 -1.57 22.55
C GLU A 600 15.74 -2.15 22.06
N MET A 601 16.52 -1.36 21.31
CA MET A 601 17.87 -1.75 20.86
C MET A 601 18.80 -2.07 22.03
N LYS A 602 18.75 -1.26 23.09
CA LYS A 602 19.54 -1.49 24.31
C LYS A 602 19.20 -2.81 24.98
N ARG A 603 17.91 -3.18 25.07
CA ARG A 603 17.47 -4.47 25.64
C ARG A 603 18.00 -5.67 24.85
N MET A 604 18.28 -5.48 23.56
CA MET A 604 18.89 -6.48 22.66
C MET A 604 20.44 -6.43 22.66
N GLY A 605 21.06 -5.56 23.46
CA GLY A 605 22.52 -5.40 23.48
C GLY A 605 23.08 -4.64 22.27
N ILE A 606 22.25 -3.97 21.48
CA ILE A 606 22.65 -3.17 20.32
C ILE A 606 22.88 -1.72 20.76
N LYS A 607 24.02 -1.13 20.37
CA LYS A 607 24.35 0.27 20.67
C LYS A 607 23.51 1.23 19.84
N SER A 608 23.29 2.44 20.38
CA SER A 608 22.59 3.52 19.68
C SER A 608 23.31 3.89 18.37
N PRO A 609 22.57 4.10 17.27
CA PRO A 609 23.14 4.48 15.99
C PRO A 609 23.20 6.01 15.82
N ASP A 610 23.92 6.74 16.68
CA ASP A 610 23.87 8.21 16.68
C ASP A 610 24.38 8.86 15.36
N LEU A 611 25.35 8.23 14.65
CA LEU A 611 25.73 8.63 13.29
C LEU A 611 24.62 8.30 12.27
N GLY A 612 23.93 7.17 12.46
CA GLY A 612 22.77 6.82 11.65
C GLY A 612 21.60 7.80 11.85
N ASP A 613 21.37 8.24 13.08
CA ASP A 613 20.30 9.16 13.45
C ASP A 613 20.50 10.51 12.73
N VAL A 614 21.71 11.10 12.75
CA VAL A 614 21.98 12.37 12.03
C VAL A 614 21.87 12.27 10.51
N PHE A 615 22.08 11.08 9.93
CA PHE A 615 21.86 10.85 8.50
C PHE A 615 20.36 10.67 8.19
N ALA A 616 19.64 9.96 9.05
CA ALA A 616 18.20 9.76 8.91
C ALA A 616 17.42 11.07 9.02
N PHE A 617 17.86 12.01 9.88
CA PHE A 617 17.22 13.33 10.01
C PHE A 617 17.05 14.06 8.68
N LEU A 618 17.96 13.86 7.72
CA LEU A 618 17.90 14.49 6.40
C LEU A 618 16.68 14.06 5.57
N PHE A 619 16.02 12.95 5.92
CA PHE A 619 14.84 12.40 5.25
C PHE A 619 13.52 12.69 5.98
N LEU A 620 13.54 13.50 7.04
CA LEU A 620 12.33 13.98 7.71
C LEU A 620 11.56 14.97 6.84
N GLU A 621 10.22 14.92 6.91
CA GLU A 621 9.29 15.71 6.07
C GLU A 621 9.45 17.22 6.22
N ASN A 622 9.91 17.69 7.38
CA ASN A 622 10.06 19.10 7.71
C ASN A 622 11.50 19.61 7.52
N VAL A 623 12.42 18.79 7.02
CA VAL A 623 13.79 19.23 6.75
C VAL A 623 13.87 19.78 5.34
N PHE A 624 13.95 21.10 5.26
CA PHE A 624 14.15 21.85 4.02
C PHE A 624 15.61 22.25 3.88
N TYR A 625 16.00 22.68 2.68
CA TYR A 625 17.28 23.31 2.42
C TYR A 625 17.06 24.65 1.72
N THR A 626 18.00 25.56 1.89
CA THR A 626 18.07 26.82 1.13
C THR A 626 19.22 26.70 0.15
N GLU A 627 19.02 27.14 -1.09
CA GLU A 627 20.06 27.10 -2.11
C GLU A 627 21.31 27.86 -1.64
N ALA A 628 22.47 27.23 -1.83
CA ALA A 628 23.73 27.84 -1.49
C ALA A 628 24.17 28.78 -2.63
N TYR A 629 24.48 30.04 -2.32
CA TYR A 629 25.18 30.92 -3.25
C TYR A 629 26.66 30.53 -3.22
N GLU A 630 27.18 29.91 -4.29
CA GLU A 630 28.61 29.63 -4.37
C GLU A 630 29.37 30.94 -4.61
N ASN A 631 30.02 31.43 -3.54
CA ASN A 631 31.18 32.31 -3.60
C ASN A 631 32.20 31.88 -2.54
N VAL A 632 32.53 30.58 -2.49
CA VAL A 632 33.73 30.14 -1.77
C VAL A 632 34.31 28.94 -2.52
N ALA A 633 35.39 29.17 -3.27
CA ALA A 633 36.28 28.08 -3.67
C ALA A 633 36.89 27.50 -2.39
N VAL A 634 36.46 26.30 -2.02
CA VAL A 634 37.13 25.54 -0.97
C VAL A 634 38.48 25.09 -1.55
N LEU A 635 39.54 25.80 -1.21
CA LEU A 635 40.90 25.35 -1.45
C LEU A 635 41.18 24.20 -0.47
N ASP A 636 41.37 23.00 -1.03
CA ASP A 636 41.82 21.82 -0.31
C ASP A 636 43.32 21.98 -0.01
N GLU A 637 43.66 22.35 1.23
CA GLU A 637 45.04 22.53 1.69
C GLU A 637 45.66 21.22 2.24
N SER A 638 45.04 20.06 1.99
CA SER A 638 45.61 18.79 2.45
C SER A 638 46.95 18.50 1.74
N PRO A 639 47.92 17.87 2.44
CA PRO A 639 49.20 17.46 1.83
C PRO A 639 49.02 16.58 0.59
N GLU A 640 47.95 15.77 0.56
CA GLU A 640 47.58 14.89 -0.54
C GLU A 640 47.01 15.67 -1.75
N ALA A 641 46.27 16.75 -1.52
CA ALA A 641 45.80 17.65 -2.60
C ALA A 641 46.95 18.48 -3.20
N GLN A 642 47.92 18.89 -2.38
CA GLN A 642 49.17 19.52 -2.86
C GLN A 642 50.02 18.54 -3.66
N GLU A 643 50.07 17.26 -3.28
CA GLU A 643 50.76 16.19 -4.02
C GLU A 643 50.05 15.83 -5.33
N GLN A 644 48.71 15.82 -5.36
CA GLN A 644 47.92 15.65 -6.59
C GLN A 644 48.04 16.85 -7.54
N ALA A 645 48.11 18.08 -7.02
CA ALA A 645 48.37 19.28 -7.81
C ALA A 645 49.79 19.30 -8.40
N ALA A 646 50.78 18.75 -7.70
CA ALA A 646 52.15 18.59 -8.19
C ALA A 646 52.30 17.47 -9.24
N ARG A 647 51.41 16.47 -9.25
CA ARG A 647 51.36 15.38 -10.25
C ARG A 647 50.82 15.78 -11.62
N LYS A 648 50.63 17.07 -11.90
CA LYS A 648 50.12 17.59 -13.18
C LYS A 648 51.14 17.69 -14.33
N SER A 649 52.25 16.94 -14.30
CA SER A 649 53.40 17.17 -15.21
C SER A 649 53.95 15.93 -15.94
N ARG A 650 53.19 14.86 -16.17
CA ARG A 650 53.69 13.78 -17.06
C ARG A 650 52.63 13.16 -17.96
N PHE A 651 51.44 12.87 -17.42
CA PHE A 651 50.34 12.30 -18.21
C PHE A 651 49.65 13.33 -19.12
N SER A 652 49.51 14.58 -18.67
CA SER A 652 49.03 15.71 -19.49
C SER A 652 49.97 16.00 -20.66
N GLN A 653 51.28 16.02 -20.39
CA GLN A 653 52.32 16.23 -21.41
C GLN A 653 52.37 15.11 -22.45
N LEU A 654 52.17 13.85 -22.04
CA LEU A 654 52.09 12.70 -22.96
C LEU A 654 50.81 12.73 -23.81
N LYS A 655 49.69 13.22 -23.27
CA LYS A 655 48.42 13.36 -24.00
C LYS A 655 48.47 14.50 -25.02
N GLU A 656 49.04 15.65 -24.67
CA GLU A 656 49.26 16.77 -25.60
C GLU A 656 50.29 16.43 -26.70
N ALA A 657 51.30 15.60 -26.39
CA ALA A 657 52.25 15.11 -27.37
C ALA A 657 51.59 14.15 -28.37
N ALA A 658 50.73 13.23 -27.91
CA ALA A 658 49.99 12.31 -28.77
C ALA A 658 48.96 13.05 -29.66
N GLU A 659 48.27 14.06 -29.12
CA GLU A 659 47.32 14.87 -29.90
C GLU A 659 48.01 15.73 -30.98
N LYS A 660 49.27 16.13 -30.77
CA LYS A 660 50.09 16.83 -31.78
C LYS A 660 50.65 15.91 -32.86
N GLU A 661 50.98 14.66 -32.53
CA GLU A 661 51.52 13.68 -33.51
C GLU A 661 50.45 13.10 -34.43
N PHE A 662 49.21 12.90 -33.94
CA PHE A 662 48.14 12.23 -34.70
C PHE A 662 47.04 13.17 -35.22
N GLY A 663 47.10 14.48 -34.94
CA GLY A 663 46.08 15.47 -35.30
C GLY A 663 46.27 16.18 -36.65
N LYS A 664 47.26 15.79 -37.47
CA LYS A 664 47.53 16.41 -38.78
C LYS A 664 47.59 15.39 -39.92
N ASP A 665 46.56 14.59 -40.09
CA ASP A 665 46.25 13.95 -41.38
C ASP A 665 44.75 13.66 -41.43
N GLY A 666 43.98 14.63 -41.93
CA GLY A 666 42.53 14.53 -41.99
C GLY A 666 41.83 15.75 -42.56
N ASN A 667 42.45 16.43 -43.53
CA ASN A 667 41.70 17.23 -44.49
C ASN A 667 42.58 17.60 -45.71
N LYS A 668 42.69 16.65 -46.65
CA LYS A 668 42.71 16.89 -48.10
C LYS A 668 42.56 15.57 -48.84
#